data_AF-A0A369AGQ8-F1
#
_entry.id   AF-A0A369AGQ8-F1
#
_cell.length_a   1.000
_cell.length_b   1.000
_cell.length_c   1.000
_cell.angle_alpha   90.00
_cell.angle_beta   90.00
_cell.angle_gamma   90.00
#
_symmetry.space_group_name_H-M   'P 1'
#
loop_
_entity.id
_entity.type
_entity.pdbx_description
1 polymer ?
#
loop_
_entity_poly.entity_id
_entity_poly.type
_entity_poly.pdbx_seq_one_letter_code
_entity_poly.pdbx_strand_id
1 'polypeptide(L)'
;MMASTSQAASALRHPFFDFNDAADVILPRHDKDEIRTRLLHQLESVLLYLFPRGKRRGSQFYIGNLQGEPGDSLVVELEGSKRGVWIDFATGESGDVLALWASIRGYHLPADFSDLLEDAGDWLMVPRMTSVPVIRATSTYDDLGPHTGKWDYLAADGSLLACVYRHDTPTGKQYRPWDVRARAMRMPEPRPLYNLPAIATADAVVLVEGEKCADALMQRGIVATTAMGGAATALDKTDWTPLAGKMVAVWPDHDEAGARYADAVIQKLIRTGATVRRVSVPQDKPAKWDAADAVEEGFDVEGLLRSSQLVSDTTIAATPALDITRWRAADRFTGQPQPRRWLVEGVFPQAQAALIAAAGGVGKSFLLLALTREVATFDSVWANAPTLFGGALTGQGVAIYITAEDDAIEVHNRLNALGPIPDRLYVLPLPDAGGAVPLFAPDPATRGPAITAAWMDLERQLKAVPSLCLVVLDPLQPLCALDLNVPENAQFVCSRLAALAASTGASVIVSHHFAKREASTPEQAREAIRGTGGLVDGVRAVYALWHPKEDQAKKLCEALGEPFERGRVVMGGVVKANGRANLRVATFLRSTSGLLVDCTDRLRQTRPEPDDLLPALKSAIARAARDGKPYTKTGGNGLYERRHELPEPFHAIGKHRLTGWVDALLAQGELVTAMAEGSRLVKWLDVPDGPVAQGQAVFVTGHLTRSSAGRPVVE
;
A
#
# COMPACT_ATOMS: atom_id res chain seq x y z
N MET A 1 14.77 -89.42 16.84
CA MET A 1 13.61 -89.11 17.70
C MET A 1 14.11 -88.88 19.10
N MET A 2 13.78 -87.72 19.70
CA MET A 2 13.41 -87.51 21.10
C MET A 2 13.72 -86.06 21.46
N ALA A 3 12.69 -85.38 21.95
CA ALA A 3 12.60 -83.95 22.20
C ALA A 3 13.51 -83.49 23.35
N SER A 4 14.03 -82.27 23.23
CA SER A 4 14.49 -81.50 24.38
C SER A 4 13.55 -80.30 24.58
N THR A 5 12.91 -80.31 25.74
CA THR A 5 12.17 -79.21 26.35
C THR A 5 13.07 -77.97 26.48
N SER A 6 12.68 -76.85 25.89
CA SER A 6 13.25 -75.54 26.22
C SER A 6 12.21 -74.69 26.94
N GLN A 7 12.53 -74.35 28.18
CA GLN A 7 11.89 -73.31 28.95
C GLN A 7 11.94 -72.01 28.14
N ALA A 8 10.79 -71.41 27.88
CA ALA A 8 10.72 -70.04 27.42
C ALA A 8 11.26 -69.14 28.54
N ALA A 9 12.49 -68.66 28.39
CA ALA A 9 13.05 -67.62 29.23
C ALA A 9 12.14 -66.39 29.16
N SER A 10 11.56 -65.97 30.28
CA SER A 10 10.91 -64.67 30.36
C SER A 10 11.98 -63.61 30.12
N ALA A 11 11.93 -62.96 28.95
CA ALA A 11 12.81 -61.85 28.64
C ALA A 11 12.58 -60.75 29.70
N LEU A 12 13.65 -60.43 30.44
CA LEU A 12 13.71 -59.32 31.37
C LEU A 12 13.33 -58.02 30.63
N ARG A 13 12.26 -57.35 31.09
CA ARG A 13 11.91 -56.01 30.62
C ARG A 13 13.01 -55.03 31.04
N HIS A 14 13.75 -54.48 30.07
CA HIS A 14 14.76 -53.47 30.33
C HIS A 14 14.08 -52.11 30.59
N PRO A 15 14.48 -51.32 31.60
CA PRO A 15 13.82 -50.05 31.97
C PRO A 15 13.90 -48.93 30.91
N PHE A 16 14.61 -49.15 29.80
CA PHE A 16 14.88 -48.15 28.75
C PHE A 16 13.88 -48.18 27.58
N PHE A 17 12.79 -48.94 27.69
CA PHE A 17 11.72 -49.03 26.70
C PHE A 17 10.39 -48.53 27.29
N ASP A 18 10.19 -47.21 27.29
CA ASP A 18 8.83 -46.65 27.33
C ASP A 18 8.55 -46.02 25.97
N PHE A 19 8.11 -46.87 25.03
CA PHE A 19 7.60 -46.49 23.73
C PHE A 19 6.07 -46.45 23.79
N ASN A 20 5.54 -45.48 24.53
CA ASN A 20 4.20 -44.89 24.37
C ASN A 20 3.04 -45.88 24.21
N ASP A 21 2.25 -46.06 25.28
CA ASP A 21 1.02 -46.89 25.34
C ASP A 21 -0.15 -46.41 24.44
N ALA A 22 0.12 -45.69 23.33
CA ALA A 22 -0.89 -45.34 22.35
C ALA A 22 -1.28 -46.57 21.52
N ALA A 23 -2.58 -46.88 21.48
CA ALA A 23 -3.14 -47.95 20.66
C ALA A 23 -2.72 -47.80 19.19
N ASP A 24 -2.43 -48.93 18.52
CA ASP A 24 -2.04 -48.95 17.11
C ASP A 24 -3.07 -48.20 16.24
N VAL A 25 -2.63 -47.11 15.60
CA VAL A 25 -3.39 -46.47 14.53
C VAL A 25 -3.36 -47.43 13.35
N ILE A 26 -4.51 -47.99 12.98
CA ILE A 26 -4.66 -48.85 11.80
C ILE A 26 -4.40 -47.96 10.57
N LEU A 27 -3.21 -48.06 9.99
CA LEU A 27 -2.91 -47.49 8.68
C LEU A 27 -3.82 -48.16 7.64
N PRO A 28 -4.40 -47.40 6.68
CA PRO A 28 -5.18 -48.01 5.61
C PRO A 28 -4.31 -49.04 4.88
N ARG A 29 -4.79 -50.28 4.80
CA ARG A 29 -4.06 -51.41 4.23
C ARG A 29 -3.99 -51.39 2.69
N HIS A 30 -4.60 -50.38 2.06
CA HIS A 30 -4.70 -50.21 0.62
C HIS A 30 -4.29 -48.79 0.22
N ASP A 31 -3.52 -48.68 -0.87
CA ASP A 31 -3.12 -47.40 -1.46
C ASP A 31 -4.32 -46.74 -2.17
N LYS A 32 -4.60 -45.47 -1.86
CA LYS A 32 -5.72 -44.71 -2.41
C LYS A 32 -5.69 -44.65 -3.94
N ASP A 33 -4.53 -44.35 -4.52
CA ASP A 33 -4.41 -44.15 -5.97
C ASP A 33 -4.49 -45.48 -6.71
N GLU A 34 -4.03 -46.57 -6.09
CA GLU A 34 -4.23 -47.93 -6.60
C GLU A 34 -5.72 -48.31 -6.62
N ILE A 35 -6.43 -48.14 -5.50
CA ILE A 35 -7.88 -48.43 -5.42
C ILE A 35 -8.65 -47.58 -6.43
N ARG A 36 -8.38 -46.26 -6.48
CA ARG A 36 -9.04 -45.37 -7.44
C ARG A 36 -8.79 -45.83 -8.88
N THR A 37 -7.56 -46.17 -9.24
CA THR A 37 -7.22 -46.62 -10.60
C THR A 37 -7.95 -47.92 -10.96
N ARG A 38 -7.99 -48.89 -10.04
CA ARG A 38 -8.70 -50.16 -10.25
C ARG A 38 -10.22 -49.99 -10.35
N LEU A 39 -10.81 -49.10 -9.54
CA LEU A 39 -12.23 -48.75 -9.64
C LEU A 39 -12.55 -48.12 -11.00
N LEU A 40 -11.69 -47.22 -11.51
CA LEU A 40 -11.88 -46.62 -12.82
C LEU A 40 -11.73 -47.62 -13.97
N HIS A 41 -10.83 -48.61 -13.84
CA HIS A 41 -10.69 -49.71 -14.79
C HIS A 41 -11.95 -50.58 -14.87
N GLN A 42 -12.64 -50.78 -13.74
CA GLN A 42 -13.86 -51.59 -13.64
C GLN A 42 -15.13 -50.74 -13.43
N LEU A 43 -15.10 -49.48 -13.87
CA LEU A 43 -16.12 -48.48 -13.52
C LEU A 43 -17.55 -48.93 -13.80
N GLU A 44 -17.79 -49.62 -14.92
CA GLU A 44 -19.12 -50.11 -15.26
C GLU A 44 -19.61 -51.21 -14.31
N SER A 45 -18.72 -52.12 -13.92
CA SER A 45 -19.01 -53.15 -12.92
C SER A 45 -19.26 -52.55 -11.54
N VAL A 46 -18.49 -51.51 -11.18
CA VAL A 46 -18.68 -50.73 -9.94
C VAL A 46 -20.04 -50.06 -9.93
N LEU A 47 -20.41 -49.37 -11.03
CA LEU A 47 -21.68 -48.66 -11.12
C LEU A 47 -22.88 -49.61 -11.16
N LEU A 48 -22.76 -50.78 -11.78
CA LEU A 48 -23.81 -51.81 -11.73
C LEU A 48 -23.94 -52.46 -10.35
N TYR A 49 -22.83 -52.58 -9.61
CA TYR A 49 -22.82 -53.08 -8.24
C TYR A 49 -23.46 -52.08 -7.27
N LEU A 50 -23.05 -50.80 -7.35
CA LEU A 50 -23.56 -49.73 -6.48
C LEU A 50 -24.98 -49.29 -6.88
N PHE A 51 -25.30 -49.31 -8.17
CA PHE A 51 -26.57 -48.88 -8.72
C PHE A 51 -27.16 -49.91 -9.70
N PRO A 52 -27.76 -51.01 -9.19
CA PRO A 52 -28.32 -52.07 -10.03
C PRO A 52 -29.44 -51.61 -10.98
N ARG A 53 -30.06 -50.46 -10.70
CA ARG A 53 -31.15 -49.87 -11.49
C ARG A 53 -30.69 -48.78 -12.47
N GLY A 54 -29.39 -48.45 -12.48
CA GLY A 54 -28.82 -47.45 -13.38
C GLY A 54 -28.80 -47.91 -14.84
N LYS A 55 -28.79 -46.95 -15.77
CA LYS A 55 -28.83 -47.22 -17.21
C LYS A 55 -27.67 -46.54 -17.92
N ARG A 56 -26.91 -47.32 -18.69
CA ARG A 56 -25.91 -46.78 -19.62
C ARG A 56 -26.60 -46.18 -20.85
N ARG A 57 -26.24 -44.95 -21.20
CA ARG A 57 -26.59 -44.30 -22.47
C ARG A 57 -25.34 -43.65 -23.06
N GLY A 58 -24.76 -44.24 -24.10
CA GLY A 58 -23.54 -43.72 -24.73
C GLY A 58 -22.32 -43.76 -23.80
N SER A 59 -21.66 -42.62 -23.64
CA SER A 59 -20.50 -42.43 -22.75
C SER A 59 -20.89 -42.14 -21.30
N GLN A 60 -22.18 -42.19 -20.95
CA GLN A 60 -22.67 -41.78 -19.63
C GLN A 60 -23.56 -42.84 -18.98
N PHE A 61 -23.57 -42.85 -17.66
CA PHE A 61 -24.38 -43.73 -16.83
C PHE A 61 -25.36 -42.91 -15.99
N TYR A 62 -26.65 -43.21 -16.10
CA TYR A 62 -27.75 -42.41 -15.54
C TYR A 62 -28.43 -43.15 -14.38
N ILE A 63 -28.64 -42.42 -13.29
CA ILE A 63 -29.28 -42.84 -12.04
C ILE A 63 -30.21 -41.71 -11.57
N GLY A 64 -31.23 -42.01 -10.76
CA GLY A 64 -32.15 -41.00 -10.23
C GLY A 64 -31.59 -40.17 -9.09
N ASN A 65 -30.81 -40.77 -8.19
CA ASN A 65 -30.19 -40.13 -7.02
C ASN A 65 -29.14 -41.04 -6.38
N LEU A 66 -28.46 -40.55 -5.33
CA LEU A 66 -27.48 -41.31 -4.54
C LEU A 66 -28.08 -42.52 -3.80
N GLN A 67 -29.41 -42.60 -3.66
CA GLN A 67 -30.10 -43.77 -3.10
C GLN A 67 -30.35 -44.88 -4.15
N GLY A 68 -29.98 -44.65 -5.41
CA GLY A 68 -30.09 -45.65 -6.49
C GLY A 68 -31.50 -45.83 -7.05
N GLU A 69 -32.37 -44.83 -6.84
CA GLU A 69 -33.69 -44.81 -7.46
C GLU A 69 -33.59 -44.64 -8.99
N PRO A 70 -34.55 -45.15 -9.78
CA PRO A 70 -34.53 -44.99 -11.22
C PRO A 70 -34.82 -43.53 -11.61
N GLY A 71 -33.98 -42.96 -12.48
CA GLY A 71 -34.14 -41.61 -12.99
C GLY A 71 -32.92 -41.19 -13.82
N ASP A 72 -32.91 -39.93 -14.25
CA ASP A 72 -31.88 -39.37 -15.13
C ASP A 72 -31.14 -38.15 -14.50
N SER A 73 -31.29 -37.92 -13.18
CA SER A 73 -30.77 -36.73 -12.50
C SER A 73 -29.31 -36.84 -12.06
N LEU A 74 -28.83 -38.03 -11.69
CA LEU A 74 -27.43 -38.30 -11.37
C LEU A 74 -26.74 -38.95 -12.57
N VAL A 75 -25.67 -38.32 -13.04
CA VAL A 75 -24.94 -38.73 -14.24
C VAL A 75 -23.48 -39.00 -13.88
N VAL A 76 -22.96 -40.16 -14.30
CA VAL A 76 -21.55 -40.53 -14.18
C VAL A 76 -20.93 -40.63 -15.57
N GLU A 77 -19.79 -39.98 -15.78
CA GLU A 77 -19.07 -40.06 -17.06
C GLU A 77 -18.26 -41.35 -17.14
N LEU A 78 -18.44 -42.13 -18.20
CA LEU A 78 -17.75 -43.40 -18.43
C LEU A 78 -16.48 -43.23 -19.28
N GLU A 79 -16.33 -42.17 -20.07
CA GLU A 79 -15.22 -42.04 -21.03
C GLU A 79 -14.52 -40.66 -20.96
N GLY A 80 -13.31 -40.56 -21.51
CA GLY A 80 -12.55 -39.31 -21.58
C GLY A 80 -11.87 -38.89 -20.27
N SER A 81 -11.40 -37.64 -20.22
CA SER A 81 -10.62 -37.09 -19.10
C SER A 81 -11.40 -36.92 -17.79
N LYS A 82 -12.73 -37.08 -17.83
CA LYS A 82 -13.64 -36.99 -16.68
C LYS A 82 -14.21 -38.35 -16.27
N ARG A 83 -13.66 -39.46 -16.77
CA ARG A 83 -14.12 -40.82 -16.43
C ARG A 83 -14.18 -41.01 -14.90
N GLY A 84 -15.33 -41.46 -14.41
CA GLY A 84 -15.60 -41.71 -12.98
C GLY A 84 -15.97 -40.47 -12.17
N VAL A 85 -16.10 -39.30 -12.81
CA VAL A 85 -16.68 -38.11 -12.19
C VAL A 85 -18.21 -38.17 -12.32
N TRP A 86 -18.90 -37.82 -11.25
CA TRP A 86 -20.36 -37.78 -11.21
C TRP A 86 -20.89 -36.41 -10.80
N ILE A 87 -22.11 -36.11 -11.23
CA ILE A 87 -22.87 -34.93 -10.84
C ILE A 87 -24.34 -35.30 -10.69
N ASP A 88 -24.97 -34.83 -9.62
CA ASP A 88 -26.42 -34.85 -9.46
C ASP A 88 -26.97 -33.46 -9.82
N PHE A 89 -27.72 -33.39 -10.91
CA PHE A 89 -28.31 -32.14 -11.40
C PHE A 89 -29.48 -31.64 -10.54
N ALA A 90 -30.05 -32.48 -9.67
CA ALA A 90 -31.13 -32.08 -8.78
C ALA A 90 -30.60 -31.41 -7.50
N THR A 91 -29.47 -31.87 -6.95
CA THR A 91 -28.87 -31.33 -5.71
C THR A 91 -27.68 -30.41 -5.96
N GLY A 92 -27.03 -30.51 -7.13
CA GLY A 92 -25.78 -29.81 -7.45
C GLY A 92 -24.53 -30.47 -6.86
N GLU A 93 -24.67 -31.64 -6.22
CA GLU A 93 -23.56 -32.40 -5.66
C GLU A 93 -22.74 -33.08 -6.76
N SER A 94 -21.43 -33.16 -6.57
CA SER A 94 -20.53 -33.81 -7.53
C SER A 94 -19.29 -34.37 -6.84
N GLY A 95 -18.62 -35.32 -7.47
CA GLY A 95 -17.43 -35.96 -6.91
C GLY A 95 -16.77 -36.95 -7.84
N ASP A 96 -15.72 -37.61 -7.34
CA ASP A 96 -15.08 -38.73 -8.02
C ASP A 96 -15.68 -40.09 -7.59
N VAL A 97 -15.19 -41.18 -8.16
CA VAL A 97 -15.69 -42.54 -7.90
C VAL A 97 -15.55 -42.97 -6.43
N LEU A 98 -14.58 -42.44 -5.68
CA LEU A 98 -14.42 -42.74 -4.26
C LEU A 98 -15.43 -41.94 -3.41
N ALA A 99 -15.65 -40.67 -3.74
CA ALA A 99 -16.71 -39.88 -3.14
C ALA A 99 -18.10 -40.49 -3.43
N LEU A 100 -18.30 -41.03 -4.64
CA LEU A 100 -19.53 -41.75 -5.00
C LEU A 100 -19.74 -42.97 -4.11
N TRP A 101 -18.71 -43.81 -3.96
CA TRP A 101 -18.75 -45.00 -3.10
C TRP A 101 -18.99 -44.63 -1.64
N ALA A 102 -18.35 -43.56 -1.15
CA ALA A 102 -18.52 -43.04 0.20
C ALA A 102 -19.97 -42.60 0.48
N SER A 103 -20.53 -41.78 -0.41
CA SER A 103 -21.90 -41.26 -0.26
C SER A 103 -22.97 -42.35 -0.23
N ILE A 104 -22.77 -43.45 -0.97
CA ILE A 104 -23.74 -44.55 -1.06
C ILE A 104 -23.63 -45.48 0.13
N ARG A 105 -22.40 -45.78 0.58
CA ARG A 105 -22.13 -46.71 1.69
C ARG A 105 -22.23 -46.03 3.05
N GLY A 106 -22.43 -44.71 3.09
CA GLY A 106 -22.65 -43.94 4.30
C GLY A 106 -21.36 -43.60 5.06
N TYR A 107 -20.23 -43.54 4.37
CA TYR A 107 -18.95 -43.18 4.98
C TYR A 107 -18.82 -41.65 5.13
N HIS A 108 -18.47 -41.19 6.32
CA HIS A 108 -18.26 -39.78 6.62
C HIS A 108 -16.78 -39.40 6.44
N LEU A 109 -16.47 -38.71 5.35
CA LEU A 109 -15.11 -38.26 5.06
C LEU A 109 -14.76 -36.98 5.84
N PRO A 110 -13.52 -36.86 6.39
CA PRO A 110 -12.39 -37.77 6.23
C PRO A 110 -12.30 -38.90 7.27
N ALA A 111 -13.22 -38.98 8.24
CA ALA A 111 -13.12 -39.88 9.39
C ALA A 111 -13.08 -41.36 8.99
N ASP A 112 -13.93 -41.78 8.05
CA ASP A 112 -14.09 -43.19 7.66
C ASP A 112 -13.29 -43.56 6.40
N PHE A 113 -12.27 -42.76 6.05
CA PHE A 113 -11.57 -42.93 4.77
C PHE A 113 -10.79 -44.26 4.69
N SER A 114 -10.33 -44.79 5.82
CA SER A 114 -9.65 -46.10 5.85
C SER A 114 -10.64 -47.25 5.58
N ASP A 115 -11.81 -47.22 6.22
CA ASP A 115 -12.84 -48.25 6.07
C ASP A 115 -13.43 -48.23 4.65
N LEU A 116 -13.57 -47.04 4.06
CA LEU A 116 -13.91 -46.88 2.63
C LEU A 116 -12.92 -47.62 1.72
N LEU A 117 -11.61 -47.48 1.97
CA LEU A 117 -10.57 -48.12 1.16
C LEU A 117 -10.52 -49.64 1.40
N GLU A 118 -10.84 -50.13 2.60
CA GLU A 118 -10.99 -51.56 2.86
C GLU A 118 -12.21 -52.14 2.15
N ASP A 119 -13.38 -51.50 2.23
CA ASP A 119 -14.62 -51.96 1.57
C ASP A 119 -14.48 -52.00 0.03
N ALA A 120 -13.92 -50.93 -0.55
CA ALA A 120 -13.64 -50.91 -1.99
C ALA A 120 -12.53 -51.90 -2.39
N GLY A 121 -11.52 -52.09 -1.54
CA GLY A 121 -10.43 -53.03 -1.75
C GLY A 121 -10.88 -54.50 -1.71
N ASP A 122 -11.73 -54.85 -0.74
CA ASP A 122 -12.33 -56.18 -0.62
C ASP A 122 -13.22 -56.50 -1.83
N TRP A 123 -14.03 -55.53 -2.30
CA TRP A 123 -14.83 -55.72 -3.52
C TRP A 123 -13.98 -55.94 -4.78
N LEU A 124 -12.90 -55.17 -4.92
CA LEU A 124 -11.94 -55.30 -6.02
C LEU A 124 -11.03 -56.54 -5.89
N MET A 125 -11.14 -57.29 -4.80
CA MET A 125 -10.25 -58.40 -4.44
C MET A 125 -8.77 -58.00 -4.48
N VAL A 126 -8.46 -56.76 -4.10
CA VAL A 126 -7.06 -56.29 -4.03
C VAL A 126 -6.39 -57.04 -2.87
N PRO A 127 -5.28 -57.76 -3.11
CA PRO A 127 -4.55 -58.40 -2.03
C PRO A 127 -4.23 -57.35 -0.96
N ARG A 128 -4.65 -57.62 0.29
CA ARG A 128 -4.30 -56.76 1.42
C ARG A 128 -2.79 -56.62 1.43
N MET A 129 -2.28 -55.38 1.52
CA MET A 129 -0.86 -55.21 1.75
C MET A 129 -0.56 -55.94 3.06
N THR A 130 0.20 -57.03 2.98
CA THR A 130 0.83 -57.57 4.17
C THR A 130 1.77 -56.47 4.60
N SER A 131 1.40 -55.75 5.66
CA SER A 131 2.39 -55.03 6.44
C SER A 131 3.32 -56.12 6.96
N VAL A 132 4.35 -56.45 6.18
CA VAL A 132 5.57 -57.02 6.75
C VAL A 132 5.87 -56.08 7.89
N PRO A 133 5.91 -56.56 9.16
CA PRO A 133 6.41 -55.71 10.21
C PRO A 133 7.72 -55.22 9.67
N VAL A 134 7.85 -53.92 9.47
CA VAL A 134 9.11 -53.33 9.13
C VAL A 134 9.95 -53.62 10.37
N ILE A 135 10.64 -54.76 10.36
CA ILE A 135 11.88 -54.96 11.07
C ILE A 135 12.81 -53.99 10.35
N ARG A 136 12.61 -52.70 10.63
CA ARG A 136 13.68 -51.74 10.52
C ARG A 136 14.74 -52.35 11.39
N ALA A 137 15.86 -52.68 10.75
CA ALA A 137 17.09 -52.99 11.43
C ALA A 137 17.15 -52.12 12.68
N THR A 138 17.49 -52.74 13.82
CA THR A 138 17.95 -52.06 15.02
C THR A 138 19.00 -51.05 14.60
N SER A 139 18.58 -49.85 14.20
CA SER A 139 19.47 -48.77 13.84
C SER A 139 19.79 -48.13 15.15
N THR A 140 20.95 -48.55 15.66
CA THR A 140 21.92 -47.73 16.36
C THR A 140 21.36 -46.93 17.51
N TYR A 141 21.67 -47.38 18.72
CA TYR A 141 21.80 -46.55 19.92
C TYR A 141 22.01 -45.08 19.55
N ASP A 142 21.16 -44.17 20.04
CA ASP A 142 21.53 -42.76 20.02
C ASP A 142 22.82 -42.69 20.86
N ASP A 143 23.96 -42.33 20.25
CA ASP A 143 25.31 -42.33 20.86
C ASP A 143 25.44 -41.37 22.06
N LEU A 144 24.32 -40.77 22.51
CA LEU A 144 24.22 -39.70 23.49
C LEU A 144 23.91 -40.19 24.92
N GLY A 145 23.71 -41.50 25.13
CA GLY A 145 23.41 -42.07 26.45
C GLY A 145 21.97 -41.85 26.93
N PRO A 146 21.66 -42.09 28.22
CA PRO A 146 20.29 -41.96 28.74
C PRO A 146 19.78 -40.51 28.62
N HIS A 147 18.49 -40.35 28.34
CA HIS A 147 17.86 -39.03 28.34
C HIS A 147 17.85 -38.48 29.77
N THR A 148 18.12 -37.19 29.91
CA THR A 148 18.08 -36.44 31.18
C THR A 148 16.71 -35.80 31.44
N GLY A 149 15.80 -35.79 30.44
CA GLY A 149 14.41 -35.38 30.58
C GLY A 149 13.52 -35.95 29.48
N LYS A 150 12.22 -36.12 29.77
CA LYS A 150 11.17 -36.57 28.85
C LYS A 150 9.91 -35.73 29.10
N TRP A 151 9.31 -35.20 28.04
CA TRP A 151 8.03 -34.49 28.08
C TRP A 151 7.03 -35.05 27.09
N ASP A 152 5.83 -35.35 27.57
CA ASP A 152 4.75 -35.95 26.81
C ASP A 152 3.72 -34.90 26.39
N TYR A 153 3.53 -34.76 25.09
CA TYR A 153 2.54 -33.88 24.48
C TYR A 153 1.26 -34.69 24.28
N LEU A 154 0.25 -34.38 25.08
CA LEU A 154 -1.06 -35.01 25.05
C LEU A 154 -2.07 -34.16 24.27
N ALA A 155 -3.06 -34.78 23.64
CA ALA A 155 -4.25 -34.11 23.13
C ALA A 155 -5.22 -33.79 24.28
N ALA A 156 -6.28 -33.02 24.00
CA ALA A 156 -7.27 -32.64 25.01
C ALA A 156 -7.99 -33.83 25.67
N ASP A 157 -8.10 -34.96 24.97
CA ASP A 157 -8.70 -36.22 25.47
C ASP A 157 -7.69 -37.10 26.25
N GLY A 158 -6.44 -36.64 26.41
CA GLY A 158 -5.37 -37.38 27.08
C GLY A 158 -4.62 -38.35 26.18
N SER A 159 -4.93 -38.46 24.89
CA SER A 159 -4.17 -39.29 23.96
C SER A 159 -2.79 -38.71 23.68
N LEU A 160 -1.76 -39.56 23.54
CA LEU A 160 -0.39 -39.10 23.33
C LEU A 160 -0.12 -38.75 21.86
N LEU A 161 0.30 -37.51 21.62
CA LEU A 161 0.59 -36.96 20.29
C LEU A 161 2.09 -36.99 19.96
N ALA A 162 2.94 -36.64 20.92
CA ALA A 162 4.39 -36.58 20.73
C ALA A 162 5.14 -36.69 22.06
N CYS A 163 6.43 -37.02 22.00
CA CYS A 163 7.35 -36.96 23.13
C CYS A 163 8.57 -36.13 22.77
N VAL A 164 9.14 -35.39 23.72
CA VAL A 164 10.42 -34.71 23.55
C VAL A 164 11.40 -35.27 24.56
N TYR A 165 12.48 -35.90 24.07
CA TYR A 165 13.59 -36.38 24.90
C TYR A 165 14.71 -35.35 24.91
N ARG A 166 15.29 -35.09 26.08
CA ARG A 166 16.47 -34.24 26.24
C ARG A 166 17.67 -35.08 26.67
N HIS A 167 18.81 -34.79 26.07
CA HIS A 167 20.11 -35.37 26.42
C HIS A 167 21.08 -34.24 26.72
N ASP A 168 21.67 -34.24 27.92
CA ASP A 168 22.75 -33.33 28.28
C ASP A 168 24.09 -33.99 27.94
N THR A 169 24.74 -33.50 26.88
CA THR A 169 26.03 -34.02 26.40
C THR A 169 27.15 -33.07 26.86
N PRO A 170 28.44 -33.52 26.87
CA PRO A 170 29.56 -32.65 27.18
C PRO A 170 29.70 -31.42 26.26
N THR A 171 29.09 -31.47 25.07
CA THR A 171 29.12 -30.41 24.05
C THR A 171 27.87 -29.53 24.06
N GLY A 172 26.85 -29.82 24.87
CA GLY A 172 25.64 -29.01 25.01
C GLY A 172 24.37 -29.83 25.21
N LYS A 173 23.22 -29.13 25.16
CA LYS A 173 21.89 -29.75 25.28
C LYS A 173 21.38 -30.18 23.91
N GLN A 174 20.91 -31.41 23.77
CA GLN A 174 20.27 -31.89 22.54
C GLN A 174 18.85 -32.37 22.81
N TYR A 175 17.93 -32.04 21.90
CA TYR A 175 16.54 -32.45 21.97
C TYR A 175 16.20 -33.41 20.82
N ARG A 176 15.33 -34.36 21.12
CA ARG A 176 14.96 -35.49 20.27
C ARG A 176 13.44 -35.66 20.31
N PRO A 177 12.69 -34.99 19.41
CA PRO A 177 11.24 -35.13 19.34
C PRO A 177 10.86 -36.44 18.66
N TRP A 178 9.80 -37.07 19.15
CA TRP A 178 9.18 -38.27 18.63
C TRP A 178 7.72 -37.99 18.30
N ASP A 179 7.35 -38.22 17.04
CA ASP A 179 5.98 -38.11 16.54
C ASP A 179 5.30 -39.48 16.72
N VAL A 180 4.27 -39.53 17.58
CA VAL A 180 3.56 -40.80 17.89
C VAL A 180 2.82 -41.33 16.68
N ARG A 181 2.16 -40.45 15.92
CA ARG A 181 1.40 -40.84 14.74
C ARG A 181 2.32 -41.40 13.65
N ALA A 182 3.46 -40.77 13.43
CA ALA A 182 4.41 -41.18 12.40
C ALA A 182 5.38 -42.27 12.84
N ARG A 183 5.46 -42.56 14.15
CA ARG A 183 6.44 -43.45 14.77
C ARG A 183 7.87 -43.14 14.30
N ALA A 184 8.22 -41.86 14.35
CA ALA A 184 9.50 -41.37 13.85
C ALA A 184 10.08 -40.25 14.73
N MET A 185 11.41 -40.18 14.78
CA MET A 185 12.15 -39.11 15.47
C MET A 185 12.05 -37.79 14.69
N ARG A 186 10.89 -37.15 14.75
CA ARG A 186 10.59 -35.87 14.10
C ARG A 186 9.56 -35.09 14.91
N MET A 187 9.41 -33.80 14.60
CA MET A 187 8.31 -32.99 15.12
C MET A 187 7.03 -33.23 14.29
N PRO A 188 5.85 -33.36 14.91
CA PRO A 188 4.57 -33.41 14.20
C PRO A 188 4.28 -32.12 13.41
N GLU A 189 3.44 -32.21 12.38
CA GLU A 189 2.91 -31.05 11.65
C GLU A 189 1.36 -31.13 11.57
N PRO A 190 0.62 -30.16 12.14
CA PRO A 190 1.10 -29.04 12.96
C PRO A 190 1.63 -29.52 14.33
N ARG A 191 2.48 -28.70 14.96
CA ARG A 191 3.07 -28.99 16.27
C ARG A 191 2.06 -28.68 17.39
N PRO A 192 1.81 -29.62 18.32
CA PRO A 192 0.92 -29.38 19.46
C PRO A 192 1.60 -28.49 20.52
N LEU A 193 0.78 -27.79 21.31
CA LEU A 193 1.22 -27.14 22.55
C LEU A 193 1.40 -28.17 23.67
N TYR A 194 2.28 -27.87 24.62
CA TYR A 194 2.44 -28.71 25.81
C TYR A 194 1.24 -28.57 26.74
N ASN A 195 0.82 -29.64 27.44
CA ASN A 195 -0.25 -29.60 28.45
C ASN A 195 -1.66 -29.20 27.92
N LEU A 196 -2.04 -29.63 26.71
CA LEU A 196 -3.38 -29.40 26.15
C LEU A 196 -4.56 -29.85 27.03
N PRO A 197 -4.51 -30.98 27.77
CA PRO A 197 -5.60 -31.36 28.68
C PRO A 197 -5.95 -30.27 29.70
N ALA A 198 -4.94 -29.63 30.30
CA ALA A 198 -5.17 -28.55 31.26
C ALA A 198 -5.63 -27.26 30.56
N ILE A 199 -5.06 -26.94 29.39
CA ILE A 199 -5.47 -25.77 28.58
C ILE A 199 -6.95 -25.86 28.21
N ALA A 200 -7.45 -27.05 27.86
CA ALA A 200 -8.83 -27.24 27.43
C ALA A 200 -9.85 -26.78 28.48
N THR A 201 -9.54 -26.94 29.77
CA THR A 201 -10.42 -26.60 30.89
C THR A 201 -10.12 -25.27 31.56
N ALA A 202 -8.96 -24.66 31.29
CA ALA A 202 -8.52 -23.43 31.93
C ALA A 202 -8.93 -22.17 31.16
N ASP A 203 -9.36 -21.12 31.88
CA ASP A 203 -9.60 -19.79 31.31
C ASP A 203 -8.34 -18.92 31.23
N ALA A 204 -7.35 -19.20 32.09
CA ALA A 204 -6.08 -18.50 32.15
C ALA A 204 -4.91 -19.48 32.04
N VAL A 205 -3.92 -19.14 31.20
CA VAL A 205 -2.78 -20.00 30.88
C VAL A 205 -1.49 -19.16 30.89
N VAL A 206 -0.40 -19.69 31.43
CA VAL A 206 0.93 -19.08 31.33
C VAL A 206 1.72 -19.73 30.20
N LEU A 207 2.22 -18.93 29.25
CA LEU A 207 3.07 -19.40 28.18
C LEU A 207 4.54 -19.06 28.50
N VAL A 208 5.38 -20.09 28.58
CA VAL A 208 6.82 -20.02 28.81
C VAL A 208 7.59 -20.60 27.62
N GLU A 209 8.92 -20.39 27.55
CA GLU A 209 9.73 -20.81 26.40
C GLU A 209 10.06 -22.31 26.35
N GLY A 210 10.09 -22.99 27.50
CA GLY A 210 10.53 -24.39 27.59
C GLY A 210 9.67 -25.25 28.49
N GLU A 211 9.70 -26.57 28.25
CA GLU A 211 8.88 -27.55 28.96
C GLU A 211 9.24 -27.63 30.45
N LYS A 212 10.54 -27.50 30.80
CA LYS A 212 11.01 -27.44 32.20
C LYS A 212 10.37 -26.28 32.97
N CYS A 213 10.27 -25.11 32.34
CA CYS A 213 9.66 -23.93 32.93
C CYS A 213 8.14 -24.13 33.12
N ALA A 214 7.49 -24.81 32.18
CA ALA A 214 6.07 -25.12 32.27
C ALA A 214 5.80 -26.10 33.42
N ASP A 215 6.61 -27.15 33.56
CA ASP A 215 6.52 -28.11 34.66
C ASP A 215 6.69 -27.44 36.02
N ALA A 216 7.66 -26.53 36.16
CA ALA A 216 7.92 -25.82 37.41
C ALA A 216 6.69 -25.01 37.87
N LEU A 217 5.99 -24.36 36.93
CA LEU A 217 4.74 -23.64 37.20
C LEU A 217 3.58 -24.60 37.49
N MET A 218 3.48 -25.71 36.75
CA MET A 218 2.44 -26.73 36.95
C MET A 218 2.53 -27.37 38.33
N GLN A 219 3.74 -27.60 38.87
CA GLN A 219 3.94 -28.09 40.23
C GLN A 219 3.41 -27.13 41.31
N ARG A 220 3.24 -25.85 40.98
CA ARG A 220 2.63 -24.83 41.85
C ARG A 220 1.12 -24.67 41.61
N GLY A 221 0.51 -25.52 40.78
CA GLY A 221 -0.91 -25.45 40.44
C GLY A 221 -1.25 -24.40 39.38
N ILE A 222 -0.26 -23.81 38.71
CA ILE A 222 -0.46 -22.82 37.65
C ILE A 222 -0.53 -23.56 36.32
N VAL A 223 -1.60 -23.34 35.56
CA VAL A 223 -1.74 -23.92 34.21
C VAL A 223 -0.74 -23.23 33.28
N ALA A 224 0.30 -23.95 32.90
CA ALA A 224 1.36 -23.46 32.02
C ALA A 224 1.53 -24.34 30.77
N THR A 225 2.07 -23.74 29.71
CA THR A 225 2.34 -24.39 28.42
C THR A 225 3.57 -23.80 27.74
N THR A 226 4.04 -24.48 26.69
CA THR A 226 5.08 -24.04 25.77
C THR A 226 4.82 -24.58 24.36
N ALA A 227 5.42 -23.95 23.35
CA ALA A 227 5.47 -24.47 21.98
C ALA A 227 6.60 -25.48 21.83
N MET A 228 6.34 -26.57 21.09
CA MET A 228 7.34 -27.61 20.85
C MET A 228 8.59 -27.07 20.13
N GLY A 229 9.73 -27.13 20.82
CA GLY A 229 11.02 -26.60 20.36
C GLY A 229 11.27 -25.13 20.71
N GLY A 230 10.43 -24.51 21.56
CA GLY A 230 10.65 -23.21 22.19
C GLY A 230 10.96 -22.05 21.23
N ALA A 231 11.82 -21.13 21.67
CA ALA A 231 12.19 -19.92 20.92
C ALA A 231 12.87 -20.16 19.56
N ALA A 232 13.41 -21.37 19.33
CA ALA A 232 14.03 -21.76 18.06
C ALA A 232 13.02 -22.20 17.00
N THR A 233 11.73 -22.27 17.34
CA THR A 233 10.67 -22.79 16.47
C THR A 233 9.95 -21.69 15.69
N ALA A 234 9.77 -21.91 14.39
CA ALA A 234 8.91 -21.06 13.57
C ALA A 234 7.46 -21.12 14.07
N LEU A 235 6.90 -19.96 14.43
CA LEU A 235 5.57 -19.83 15.03
C LEU A 235 4.45 -20.40 14.16
N ASP A 236 4.59 -20.37 12.84
CA ASP A 236 3.57 -20.86 11.90
C ASP A 236 3.47 -22.39 11.83
N LYS A 237 4.42 -23.12 12.43
CA LYS A 237 4.36 -24.58 12.53
C LYS A 237 3.58 -25.07 13.75
N THR A 238 3.25 -24.19 14.68
CA THR A 238 2.55 -24.54 15.93
C THR A 238 1.07 -24.23 15.80
N ASP A 239 0.23 -25.13 16.30
CA ASP A 239 -1.20 -24.87 16.41
C ASP A 239 -1.51 -24.05 17.67
N TRP A 240 -1.87 -22.78 17.46
CA TRP A 240 -2.21 -21.83 18.53
C TRP A 240 -3.71 -21.78 18.84
N THR A 241 -4.54 -22.44 18.03
CA THR A 241 -6.00 -22.40 18.18
C THR A 241 -6.52 -22.82 19.56
N PRO A 242 -5.85 -23.72 20.34
CA PRO A 242 -6.30 -24.06 21.69
C PRO A 242 -6.28 -22.89 22.70
N LEU A 243 -5.55 -21.81 22.39
CA LEU A 243 -5.48 -20.61 23.23
C LEU A 243 -6.49 -19.52 22.85
N ALA A 244 -7.28 -19.72 21.79
CA ALA A 244 -8.31 -18.77 21.37
C ALA A 244 -9.32 -18.49 22.49
N GLY A 245 -9.63 -17.22 22.73
CA GLY A 245 -10.60 -16.79 23.75
C GLY A 245 -10.11 -16.89 25.21
N LYS A 246 -8.89 -17.36 25.46
CA LYS A 246 -8.32 -17.51 26.82
C LYS A 246 -7.45 -16.31 27.21
N MET A 247 -7.21 -16.13 28.51
CA MET A 247 -6.23 -15.17 29.02
C MET A 247 -4.84 -15.81 29.06
N VAL A 248 -3.89 -15.29 28.29
CA VAL A 248 -2.55 -15.87 28.16
C VAL A 248 -1.50 -14.90 28.72
N ALA A 249 -0.80 -15.30 29.78
CA ALA A 249 0.35 -14.56 30.31
C ALA A 249 1.65 -15.09 29.69
N VAL A 250 2.29 -14.29 28.85
CA VAL A 250 3.56 -14.65 28.20
C VAL A 250 4.72 -14.25 29.10
N TRP A 251 5.52 -15.24 29.50
CA TRP A 251 6.69 -15.08 30.36
C TRP A 251 7.97 -15.42 29.56
N PRO A 252 8.78 -14.41 29.19
CA PRO A 252 10.05 -14.60 28.49
C PRO A 252 11.20 -14.98 29.41
N ASP A 253 12.21 -15.66 28.87
CA ASP A 253 13.51 -15.80 29.52
C ASP A 253 14.20 -14.42 29.61
N HIS A 254 15.03 -14.19 30.64
CA HIS A 254 15.71 -12.90 30.85
C HIS A 254 16.91 -12.71 29.92
N ASP A 255 16.66 -12.69 28.61
CA ASP A 255 17.63 -12.33 27.59
C ASP A 255 16.95 -11.71 26.35
N GLU A 256 17.78 -11.23 25.40
CA GLU A 256 17.29 -10.56 24.20
C GLU A 256 16.57 -11.51 23.23
N ALA A 257 16.92 -12.80 23.24
CA ALA A 257 16.29 -13.79 22.36
C ALA A 257 14.88 -14.11 22.87
N GLY A 258 14.73 -14.28 24.19
CA GLY A 258 13.44 -14.51 24.84
C GLY A 258 12.50 -13.31 24.73
N ALA A 259 13.04 -12.09 24.89
CA ALA A 259 12.26 -10.87 24.66
C ALA A 259 11.68 -10.80 23.24
N ARG A 260 12.50 -11.11 22.22
CA ARG A 260 12.09 -11.16 20.80
C ARG A 260 11.07 -12.26 20.53
N TYR A 261 11.27 -13.44 21.11
CA TYR A 261 10.33 -14.55 20.97
C TYR A 261 8.97 -14.20 21.58
N ALA A 262 8.93 -13.66 22.80
CA ALA A 262 7.70 -13.23 23.44
C ALA A 262 6.97 -12.17 22.61
N ASP A 263 7.67 -11.18 22.04
CA ASP A 263 7.05 -10.17 21.16
C ASP A 263 6.35 -10.81 19.95
N ALA A 264 7.03 -11.76 19.30
CA ALA A 264 6.51 -12.46 18.13
C ALA A 264 5.30 -13.34 18.47
N VAL A 265 5.35 -14.06 19.59
CA VAL A 265 4.25 -14.92 20.06
C VAL A 265 3.04 -14.10 20.50
N ILE A 266 3.25 -12.99 21.21
CA ILE A 266 2.18 -12.07 21.61
C ILE A 266 1.36 -11.64 20.39
N GLN A 267 2.02 -11.27 19.27
CA GLN A 267 1.30 -10.93 18.04
C GLN A 267 0.48 -12.09 17.48
N LYS A 268 1.01 -13.31 17.52
CA LYS A 268 0.32 -14.50 17.02
C LYS A 268 -0.92 -14.80 17.87
N LEU A 269 -0.80 -14.77 19.19
CA LEU A 269 -1.89 -15.04 20.14
C LEU A 269 -3.03 -14.03 20.04
N ILE A 270 -2.70 -12.73 19.89
CA ILE A 270 -3.70 -11.68 19.66
C ILE A 270 -4.52 -11.99 18.40
N ARG A 271 -3.86 -12.36 17.29
CA ARG A 271 -4.55 -12.73 16.03
C ARG A 271 -5.43 -13.96 16.16
N THR A 272 -5.07 -14.89 17.04
CA THR A 272 -5.86 -16.09 17.36
C THR A 272 -7.06 -15.77 18.27
N GLY A 273 -7.18 -14.54 18.76
CA GLY A 273 -8.30 -14.10 19.61
C GLY A 273 -8.09 -14.36 21.10
N ALA A 274 -6.85 -14.53 21.56
CA ALA A 274 -6.51 -14.63 22.97
C ALA A 274 -6.36 -13.24 23.62
N THR A 275 -6.65 -13.13 24.91
CA THR A 275 -6.36 -11.92 25.71
C THR A 275 -4.97 -12.05 26.30
N VAL A 276 -3.99 -11.27 25.82
CA VAL A 276 -2.58 -11.49 26.15
C VAL A 276 -2.07 -10.52 27.23
N ARG A 277 -1.30 -11.03 28.19
CA ARG A 277 -0.56 -10.26 29.19
C ARG A 277 0.93 -10.54 29.05
N ARG A 278 1.78 -9.54 29.23
CA ARG A 278 3.24 -9.69 29.25
C ARG A 278 3.74 -9.67 30.68
N VAL A 279 4.49 -10.70 31.07
CA VAL A 279 5.19 -10.74 32.36
C VAL A 279 6.50 -9.94 32.22
N SER A 280 6.72 -8.99 33.13
CA SER A 280 7.96 -8.21 33.19
C SER A 280 8.93 -8.88 34.15
N VAL A 281 10.04 -9.39 33.63
CA VAL A 281 11.11 -9.94 34.46
C VAL A 281 11.82 -8.81 35.23
N PRO A 282 12.05 -8.94 36.55
CA PRO A 282 12.77 -7.93 37.33
C PRO A 282 14.22 -7.72 36.83
N GLN A 283 14.65 -6.45 36.70
CA GLN A 283 15.96 -6.09 36.12
C GLN A 283 17.16 -6.52 36.98
N ASP A 284 16.94 -6.77 38.27
CA ASP A 284 17.96 -7.21 39.23
C ASP A 284 18.30 -8.72 39.12
N LYS A 285 17.56 -9.47 38.29
CA LYS A 285 17.79 -10.89 38.05
C LYS A 285 18.94 -11.15 37.06
N PRO A 286 19.65 -12.28 37.18
CA PRO A 286 20.73 -12.62 36.26
C PRO A 286 20.22 -12.83 34.82
N ALA A 287 21.12 -12.72 33.85
CA ALA A 287 20.78 -13.06 32.46
C ALA A 287 20.40 -14.54 32.35
N LYS A 288 19.41 -14.85 31.49
CA LYS A 288 18.79 -16.18 31.32
C LYS A 288 17.94 -16.67 32.50
N TRP A 289 17.61 -15.80 33.44
CA TRP A 289 16.66 -16.11 34.50
C TRP A 289 15.28 -16.42 33.91
N ASP A 290 14.69 -17.54 34.28
CA ASP A 290 13.43 -18.04 33.73
C ASP A 290 12.37 -18.36 34.82
N ALA A 291 11.21 -18.88 34.42
CA ALA A 291 10.16 -19.25 35.37
C ALA A 291 10.54 -20.42 36.29
N ALA A 292 11.43 -21.31 35.87
CA ALA A 292 11.92 -22.39 36.73
C ALA A 292 12.83 -21.85 37.83
N ASP A 293 13.73 -20.91 37.50
CA ASP A 293 14.59 -20.24 38.48
C ASP A 293 13.75 -19.47 39.52
N ALA A 294 12.67 -18.81 39.07
CA ALA A 294 11.73 -18.12 39.97
C ALA A 294 11.10 -19.07 41.00
N VAL A 295 10.72 -20.28 40.57
CA VAL A 295 10.10 -21.29 41.44
C VAL A 295 11.11 -21.92 42.39
N GLU A 296 12.34 -22.15 41.93
CA GLU A 296 13.45 -22.72 42.73
C GLU A 296 13.91 -21.75 43.82
N GLU A 297 14.00 -20.45 43.51
CA GLU A 297 14.34 -19.39 44.46
C GLU A 297 13.21 -19.06 45.45
N GLY A 298 12.01 -19.63 45.27
CA GLY A 298 10.83 -19.31 46.09
C GLY A 298 10.29 -17.90 45.89
N PHE A 299 10.49 -17.32 44.69
CA PHE A 299 9.97 -16.00 44.33
C PHE A 299 8.43 -16.00 44.32
N ASP A 300 7.81 -14.82 44.51
CA ASP A 300 6.36 -14.67 44.42
C ASP A 300 5.88 -14.69 42.95
N VAL A 301 5.80 -15.90 42.40
CA VAL A 301 5.36 -16.17 41.02
C VAL A 301 3.94 -15.67 40.78
N GLU A 302 3.02 -15.88 41.73
CA GLU A 302 1.64 -15.40 41.59
C GLU A 302 1.55 -13.88 41.62
N GLY A 303 2.29 -13.23 42.53
CA GLY A 303 2.41 -11.77 42.56
C GLY A 303 2.95 -11.22 41.23
N LEU A 304 3.97 -11.87 40.67
CA LEU A 304 4.53 -11.50 39.38
C LEU A 304 3.50 -11.64 38.24
N LEU A 305 2.77 -12.76 38.19
CA LEU A 305 1.70 -12.97 37.21
C LEU A 305 0.55 -11.97 37.36
N ARG A 306 0.16 -11.62 38.59
CA ARG A 306 -0.85 -10.57 38.85
C ARG A 306 -0.37 -9.19 38.39
N SER A 307 0.93 -8.91 38.54
CA SER A 307 1.56 -7.66 38.10
C SER A 307 1.82 -7.58 36.59
N SER A 308 1.65 -8.70 35.85
CA SER A 308 1.82 -8.74 34.40
C SER A 308 0.97 -7.66 33.73
N GLN A 309 1.48 -7.04 32.68
CA GLN A 309 0.79 -5.95 32.01
C GLN A 309 -0.13 -6.51 30.93
N LEU A 310 -1.39 -6.09 30.92
CA LEU A 310 -2.27 -6.39 29.79
C LEU A 310 -1.64 -5.79 28.54
N VAL A 311 -1.34 -6.63 27.56
CA VAL A 311 -0.95 -6.16 26.24
C VAL A 311 -2.22 -5.67 25.59
N SER A 312 -2.50 -4.38 25.81
CA SER A 312 -3.52 -3.67 25.03
C SER A 312 -3.07 -3.71 23.57
N ASP A 313 -4.02 -3.79 22.62
CA ASP A 313 -3.79 -3.72 21.17
C ASP A 313 -2.95 -2.49 20.77
N THR A 314 -1.64 -2.52 21.03
CA THR A 314 -0.74 -1.38 20.83
C THR A 314 0.25 -1.66 19.70
N THR A 315 0.20 -2.83 19.09
CA THR A 315 1.03 -3.25 17.94
C THR A 315 0.23 -3.74 16.74
N ILE A 316 -1.06 -4.04 16.92
CA ILE A 316 -2.03 -3.74 15.86
C ILE A 316 -2.47 -2.32 16.19
N ALA A 317 -2.14 -1.35 15.35
CA ALA A 317 -2.88 -0.10 15.36
C ALA A 317 -4.33 -0.47 15.01
N ALA A 318 -5.11 -0.87 16.02
CA ALA A 318 -6.55 -0.82 15.95
C ALA A 318 -6.83 0.61 15.51
N THR A 319 -7.33 0.75 14.28
CA THR A 319 -7.76 2.04 13.77
C THR A 319 -8.63 2.62 14.88
N PRO A 320 -8.32 3.81 15.43
CA PRO A 320 -9.08 4.32 16.56
C PRO A 320 -10.55 4.22 16.18
N ALA A 321 -11.28 3.35 16.90
CA ALA A 321 -12.66 3.06 16.56
C ALA A 321 -13.38 4.40 16.45
N LEU A 322 -14.20 4.55 15.41
CA LEU A 322 -14.78 5.84 15.03
C LEU A 322 -15.79 6.27 16.12
N ASP A 323 -15.27 6.95 17.15
CA ASP A 323 -16.03 7.36 18.33
C ASP A 323 -16.59 8.76 18.09
N ILE A 324 -17.81 8.81 17.54
CA ILE A 324 -18.52 10.04 17.19
C ILE A 324 -18.63 10.99 18.40
N THR A 325 -18.70 10.46 19.63
CA THR A 325 -18.83 11.28 20.84
C THR A 325 -17.63 12.19 21.08
N ARG A 326 -16.44 11.80 20.59
CA ARG A 326 -15.22 12.62 20.68
C ARG A 326 -15.16 13.76 19.67
N TRP A 327 -16.09 13.82 18.70
CA TRP A 327 -16.10 14.78 17.60
C TRP A 327 -17.20 15.84 17.71
N ARG A 328 -17.70 16.10 18.93
CA ARG A 328 -18.67 17.17 19.16
C ARG A 328 -18.09 18.52 18.70
N ALA A 329 -18.72 19.11 17.68
CA ALA A 329 -18.18 20.27 16.97
C ALA A 329 -17.96 21.50 17.88
N ALA A 330 -18.89 21.75 18.81
CA ALA A 330 -18.83 22.86 19.76
C ALA A 330 -17.59 22.80 20.67
N ASP A 331 -17.06 21.61 20.93
CA ASP A 331 -15.92 21.41 21.84
C ASP A 331 -14.57 21.45 21.10
N ARG A 332 -14.57 21.25 19.76
CA ARG A 332 -13.33 21.12 18.96
C ARG A 332 -13.07 22.26 17.99
N PHE A 333 -14.11 22.93 17.49
CA PHE A 333 -13.99 24.01 16.50
C PHE A 333 -14.25 25.37 17.14
N THR A 334 -13.59 25.64 18.26
CA THR A 334 -13.61 26.93 18.96
C THR A 334 -12.44 27.82 18.55
N GLY A 335 -12.62 29.14 18.56
CA GLY A 335 -11.56 30.10 18.23
C GLY A 335 -11.59 30.56 16.78
N GLN A 336 -10.54 31.31 16.37
CA GLN A 336 -10.45 31.81 15.00
C GLN A 336 -10.07 30.68 14.02
N PRO A 337 -10.74 30.55 12.87
CA PRO A 337 -10.37 29.59 11.84
C PRO A 337 -8.92 29.77 11.41
N GLN A 338 -8.13 28.70 11.46
CA GLN A 338 -6.74 28.75 11.02
C GLN A 338 -6.69 28.76 9.48
N PRO A 339 -5.88 29.64 8.86
CA PRO A 339 -5.66 29.61 7.43
C PRO A 339 -4.95 28.30 7.06
N ARG A 340 -5.27 27.78 5.87
CA ARG A 340 -4.64 26.57 5.35
C ARG A 340 -3.15 26.84 5.13
N ARG A 341 -2.32 25.92 5.62
CA ARG A 341 -0.87 25.96 5.41
C ARG A 341 -0.51 25.36 4.05
N TRP A 342 0.54 25.90 3.46
CA TRP A 342 1.07 25.49 2.16
C TRP A 342 2.47 24.93 2.33
N LEU A 343 2.83 23.97 1.47
CA LEU A 343 4.21 23.61 1.20
C LEU A 343 4.74 24.53 0.09
N VAL A 344 3.97 24.63 -0.99
CA VAL A 344 4.18 25.58 -2.11
C VAL A 344 2.88 26.35 -2.29
N GLU A 345 2.96 27.67 -2.18
CA GLU A 345 1.78 28.55 -2.12
C GLU A 345 0.87 28.37 -3.33
N GLY A 346 -0.39 28.03 -3.07
CA GLY A 346 -1.40 27.79 -4.10
C GLY A 346 -1.23 26.50 -4.92
N VAL A 347 -0.18 25.71 -4.69
CA VAL A 347 0.12 24.49 -5.47
C VAL A 347 -0.02 23.24 -4.61
N PHE A 348 0.84 23.10 -3.59
CA PHE A 348 0.88 21.92 -2.73
C PHE A 348 0.50 22.30 -1.30
N PRO A 349 -0.66 21.87 -0.79
CA PRO A 349 -1.03 22.11 0.61
C PRO A 349 -0.14 21.31 1.57
N GLN A 350 0.12 21.87 2.76
CA GLN A 350 0.84 21.17 3.83
C GLN A 350 -0.04 20.09 4.46
N ALA A 351 0.57 19.04 5.03
CA ALA A 351 -0.10 17.93 5.74
C ALA A 351 -1.13 17.17 4.88
N GLN A 352 -0.90 17.09 3.57
CA GLN A 352 -1.81 16.44 2.63
C GLN A 352 -1.08 15.65 1.56
N ALA A 353 -1.77 14.63 1.05
CA ALA A 353 -1.32 13.87 -0.11
C ALA A 353 -1.59 14.64 -1.41
N ALA A 354 -0.59 14.69 -2.28
CA ALA A 354 -0.65 15.28 -3.62
C ALA A 354 -0.01 14.37 -4.67
N LEU A 355 -0.36 14.61 -5.93
CA LEU A 355 0.10 13.84 -7.07
C LEU A 355 0.77 14.77 -8.08
N ILE A 356 1.91 14.36 -8.61
CA ILE A 356 2.47 14.93 -9.83
C ILE A 356 2.37 13.93 -10.98
N ALA A 357 1.87 14.38 -12.12
CA ALA A 357 1.68 13.52 -13.29
C ALA A 357 2.25 14.12 -14.57
N ALA A 358 2.88 13.28 -15.40
CA ALA A 358 3.45 13.68 -16.68
C ALA A 358 3.78 12.45 -17.50
N ALA A 359 3.94 12.59 -18.81
CA ALA A 359 4.57 11.57 -19.64
C ALA A 359 5.99 11.22 -19.13
N GLY A 360 6.50 10.04 -19.51
CA GLY A 360 7.90 9.66 -19.24
C GLY A 360 8.87 10.66 -19.87
N GLY A 361 10.00 10.93 -19.20
CA GLY A 361 11.04 11.84 -19.70
C GLY A 361 10.74 13.34 -19.60
N VAL A 362 9.54 13.76 -19.15
CA VAL A 362 9.21 15.19 -19.04
C VAL A 362 10.03 15.90 -17.95
N GLY A 363 10.50 15.20 -16.91
CA GLY A 363 11.36 15.78 -15.86
C GLY A 363 10.73 15.85 -14.46
N LYS A 364 9.70 15.04 -14.17
CA LYS A 364 9.04 14.97 -12.84
C LYS A 364 10.03 14.73 -11.71
N SER A 365 10.83 13.67 -11.85
CA SER A 365 11.78 13.20 -10.84
C SER A 365 12.77 14.28 -10.45
N PHE A 366 13.41 14.91 -11.45
CA PHE A 366 14.39 15.95 -11.17
C PHE A 366 13.75 17.21 -10.54
N LEU A 367 12.54 17.58 -10.98
CA LEU A 367 11.81 18.71 -10.38
C LEU A 367 11.34 18.42 -8.94
N LEU A 368 10.93 17.19 -8.64
CA LEU A 368 10.59 16.75 -7.30
C LEU A 368 11.81 16.70 -6.38
N LEU A 369 12.95 16.23 -6.88
CA LEU A 369 14.21 16.23 -6.13
C LEU A 369 14.64 17.66 -5.80
N ALA A 370 14.51 18.58 -6.77
CA ALA A 370 14.75 20.00 -6.55
C ALA A 370 13.85 20.56 -5.42
N LEU A 371 12.53 20.31 -5.48
CA LEU A 371 11.62 20.71 -4.41
C LEU A 371 12.02 20.13 -3.05
N THR A 372 12.40 18.85 -3.00
CA THR A 372 12.77 18.18 -1.75
C THR A 372 14.02 18.80 -1.14
N ARG A 373 15.02 19.10 -1.97
CA ARG A 373 16.23 19.80 -1.56
C ARG A 373 15.95 21.23 -1.09
N GLU A 374 15.10 21.98 -1.79
CA GLU A 374 14.74 23.35 -1.37
C GLU A 374 13.96 23.37 -0.05
N VAL A 375 13.04 22.43 0.20
CA VAL A 375 12.34 22.29 1.50
C VAL A 375 13.33 22.03 2.65
N ALA A 376 14.38 21.24 2.40
CA ALA A 376 15.41 20.94 3.38
C ALA A 376 16.41 22.10 3.58
N THR A 377 16.55 22.99 2.60
CA THR A 377 17.49 24.12 2.61
C THR A 377 16.85 25.40 3.17
N PHE A 378 15.57 25.63 2.89
CA PHE A 378 14.89 26.89 3.16
C PHE A 378 14.84 27.22 4.66
N ASP A 379 15.19 28.45 5.00
CA ASP A 379 15.33 28.99 6.36
C ASP A 379 14.14 29.87 6.78
N SER A 380 13.04 29.85 6.03
CA SER A 380 11.82 30.65 6.22
C SER A 380 11.96 32.16 6.05
N VAL A 381 13.05 32.64 5.44
CA VAL A 381 13.15 34.05 5.07
C VAL A 381 12.34 34.30 3.78
N TRP A 382 11.13 34.84 3.95
CA TRP A 382 10.18 35.10 2.84
C TRP A 382 10.76 35.91 1.68
N ALA A 383 11.70 36.83 1.95
CA ALA A 383 12.33 37.66 0.92
C ALA A 383 13.12 36.85 -0.13
N ASN A 384 13.55 35.63 0.23
CA ASN A 384 14.34 34.74 -0.62
C ASN A 384 13.61 33.41 -0.92
N ALA A 385 12.30 33.36 -0.74
CA ALA A 385 11.54 32.14 -0.98
C ALA A 385 11.68 31.68 -2.44
N PRO A 386 12.20 30.47 -2.71
CA PRO A 386 12.35 29.99 -4.08
C PRO A 386 10.99 29.76 -4.72
N THR A 387 10.85 30.15 -6.00
CA THR A 387 9.67 29.85 -6.80
C THR A 387 9.80 28.47 -7.42
N LEU A 388 8.91 27.56 -7.06
CA LEU A 388 8.84 26.19 -7.55
C LEU A 388 7.39 25.92 -7.99
N PHE A 389 7.21 25.21 -9.11
CA PHE A 389 5.88 24.85 -9.61
C PHE A 389 4.93 26.06 -9.84
N GLY A 390 5.45 27.26 -10.11
CA GLY A 390 4.67 28.48 -10.26
C GLY A 390 4.18 29.12 -8.95
N GLY A 391 4.70 28.70 -7.79
CA GLY A 391 4.38 29.26 -6.48
C GLY A 391 5.61 29.40 -5.58
N ALA A 392 5.51 30.27 -4.56
CA ALA A 392 6.59 30.45 -3.59
C ALA A 392 6.63 29.28 -2.59
N LEU A 393 7.84 28.80 -2.27
CA LEU A 393 8.04 27.82 -1.22
C LEU A 393 7.73 28.44 0.16
N THR A 394 6.98 27.71 0.97
CA THR A 394 6.58 28.15 2.32
C THR A 394 6.89 27.10 3.39
N GLY A 395 6.96 25.82 3.03
CA GLY A 395 7.32 24.76 3.96
C GLY A 395 8.83 24.61 4.14
N GLN A 396 9.23 24.29 5.37
CA GLN A 396 10.61 23.98 5.76
C GLN A 396 10.65 22.78 6.71
N GLY A 397 11.74 22.02 6.69
CA GLY A 397 11.97 20.96 7.67
C GLY A 397 12.77 19.80 7.08
N VAL A 398 12.59 18.62 7.66
CA VAL A 398 13.15 17.39 7.11
C VAL A 398 12.38 17.00 5.85
N ALA A 399 13.12 16.67 4.79
CA ALA A 399 12.55 16.27 3.51
C ALA A 399 13.13 14.94 3.07
N ILE A 400 12.27 14.01 2.66
CA ILE A 400 12.64 12.64 2.31
C ILE A 400 12.24 12.37 0.86
N TYR A 401 13.18 11.93 0.04
CA TYR A 401 12.97 11.52 -1.35
C TYR A 401 13.24 10.02 -1.50
N ILE A 402 12.22 9.25 -1.88
CA ILE A 402 12.36 7.81 -2.15
C ILE A 402 12.17 7.59 -3.64
N THR A 403 13.19 7.07 -4.31
CA THR A 403 13.16 6.78 -5.75
C THR A 403 13.29 5.30 -6.03
N ALA A 404 12.41 4.78 -6.90
CA ALA A 404 12.42 3.41 -7.36
C ALA A 404 13.12 3.23 -8.73
N GLU A 405 13.41 4.33 -9.43
CA GLU A 405 13.96 4.31 -10.80
C GLU A 405 15.43 4.76 -10.87
N ASP A 406 15.81 5.80 -10.11
CA ASP A 406 17.17 6.32 -10.14
C ASP A 406 18.08 5.58 -9.15
N ASP A 407 19.30 5.25 -9.60
CA ASP A 407 20.36 4.72 -8.74
C ASP A 407 21.11 5.84 -8.00
N ALA A 408 22.00 5.45 -7.08
CA ALA A 408 22.80 6.37 -6.29
C ALA A 408 23.68 7.30 -7.15
N ILE A 409 24.15 6.84 -8.31
CA ILE A 409 25.00 7.64 -9.20
C ILE A 409 24.18 8.77 -9.82
N GLU A 410 23.02 8.44 -10.38
CA GLU A 410 22.12 9.41 -11.00
C GLU A 410 21.56 10.41 -9.98
N VAL A 411 21.18 9.93 -8.79
CA VAL A 411 20.79 10.80 -7.67
C VAL A 411 21.91 11.77 -7.32
N HIS A 412 23.16 11.28 -7.19
CA HIS A 412 24.30 12.12 -6.85
C HIS A 412 24.58 13.19 -7.91
N ASN A 413 24.53 12.82 -9.20
CA ASN A 413 24.71 13.76 -10.31
C ASN A 413 23.65 14.88 -10.29
N ARG A 414 22.39 14.52 -10.06
CA ARG A 414 21.28 15.48 -9.99
C ARG A 414 21.40 16.39 -8.77
N LEU A 415 21.75 15.85 -7.60
CA LEU A 415 21.98 16.66 -6.41
C LEU A 415 23.14 17.65 -6.62
N ASN A 416 24.24 17.20 -7.21
CA ASN A 416 25.38 18.07 -7.51
C ASN A 416 25.00 19.21 -8.47
N ALA A 417 24.12 18.95 -9.44
CA ALA A 417 23.59 19.97 -10.34
C ALA A 417 22.65 20.98 -9.63
N LEU A 418 22.02 20.61 -8.52
CA LEU A 418 21.19 21.50 -7.70
C LEU A 418 22.02 22.36 -6.73
N GLY A 419 23.23 21.92 -6.40
CA GLY A 419 24.17 22.61 -5.53
C GLY A 419 24.36 21.90 -4.17
N PRO A 420 24.71 22.65 -3.09
CA PRO A 420 24.98 22.05 -1.79
C PRO A 420 23.82 21.21 -1.27
N ILE A 421 24.16 20.04 -0.73
CA ILE A 421 23.23 19.08 -0.14
C ILE A 421 23.01 19.47 1.34
N PRO A 422 21.77 19.79 1.77
CA PRO A 422 21.50 20.19 3.15
C PRO A 422 21.40 18.97 4.08
N ASP A 423 21.74 19.14 5.36
CA ASP A 423 21.71 18.08 6.38
C ASP A 423 20.32 17.48 6.64
N ARG A 424 19.25 18.23 6.31
CA ARG A 424 17.86 17.83 6.53
C ARG A 424 17.25 17.04 5.35
N LEU A 425 18.05 16.73 4.33
CA LEU A 425 17.62 15.98 3.15
C LEU A 425 18.04 14.52 3.24
N TYR A 426 17.07 13.62 3.16
CA TYR A 426 17.30 12.18 3.05
C TYR A 426 16.86 11.70 1.67
N VAL A 427 17.74 10.99 0.96
CA VAL A 427 17.44 10.41 -0.34
C VAL A 427 17.69 8.91 -0.29
N LEU A 428 16.66 8.12 -0.65
CA LEU A 428 16.69 6.66 -0.68
C LEU A 428 16.54 6.16 -2.12
N PRO A 429 17.65 5.86 -2.81
CA PRO A 429 17.63 5.14 -4.08
C PRO A 429 17.40 3.65 -3.81
N LEU A 430 16.20 3.16 -4.12
CA LEU A 430 15.83 1.76 -3.91
C LEU A 430 16.66 0.77 -4.73
N PRO A 431 17.12 1.06 -5.98
CA PRO A 431 18.02 0.15 -6.69
C PRO A 431 19.25 -0.27 -5.87
N ASP A 432 19.80 0.66 -5.08
CA ASP A 432 20.96 0.43 -4.21
C ASP A 432 20.57 -0.07 -2.81
N ALA A 433 19.36 0.25 -2.34
CA ALA A 433 18.87 -0.09 -1.01
C ALA A 433 18.14 -1.45 -0.93
N GLY A 434 18.45 -2.39 -1.83
CA GLY A 434 17.87 -3.74 -1.84
C GLY A 434 16.69 -3.94 -2.81
N GLY A 435 16.46 -2.99 -3.72
CA GLY A 435 15.44 -3.04 -4.75
C GLY A 435 14.10 -2.44 -4.34
N ALA A 436 13.23 -2.19 -5.32
CA ALA A 436 11.89 -1.70 -5.08
C ALA A 436 11.00 -2.79 -4.46
N VAL A 437 10.71 -2.67 -3.17
CA VAL A 437 9.77 -3.54 -2.45
C VAL A 437 8.36 -2.94 -2.54
N PRO A 438 7.32 -3.72 -2.87
CA PRO A 438 5.96 -3.20 -2.92
C PRO A 438 5.49 -2.77 -1.53
N LEU A 439 5.04 -1.53 -1.41
CA LEU A 439 4.41 -0.95 -0.22
C LEU A 439 2.94 -1.38 -0.11
N PHE A 440 2.30 -1.64 -1.24
CA PHE A 440 0.90 -2.07 -1.31
C PHE A 440 0.79 -3.31 -2.19
N ALA A 441 0.07 -4.32 -1.72
CA ALA A 441 -0.10 -5.59 -2.41
C ALA A 441 -1.47 -6.21 -2.10
N PRO A 442 -1.97 -7.14 -2.94
CA PRO A 442 -3.16 -7.90 -2.61
C PRO A 442 -2.95 -8.72 -1.33
N ASP A 443 -3.95 -8.74 -0.47
CA ASP A 443 -3.97 -9.61 0.70
C ASP A 443 -3.99 -11.09 0.24
N PRO A 444 -3.13 -11.97 0.79
CA PRO A 444 -3.07 -13.36 0.35
C PRO A 444 -4.37 -14.16 0.54
N ALA A 445 -5.19 -13.80 1.53
CA ALA A 445 -6.42 -14.51 1.86
C ALA A 445 -7.63 -13.93 1.11
N THR A 446 -7.80 -12.60 1.15
CA THR A 446 -8.97 -11.91 0.60
C THR A 446 -8.78 -11.46 -0.85
N ARG A 447 -7.54 -11.40 -1.34
CA ARG A 447 -7.12 -10.81 -2.63
C ARG A 447 -7.49 -9.33 -2.79
N GLY A 448 -8.01 -8.68 -1.74
CA GLY A 448 -8.30 -7.25 -1.72
C GLY A 448 -7.05 -6.39 -1.51
N PRO A 449 -7.11 -5.07 -1.72
CA PRO A 449 -5.96 -4.20 -1.52
C PRO A 449 -5.54 -4.12 -0.05
N ALA A 450 -4.26 -4.36 0.23
CA ALA A 450 -3.69 -4.33 1.57
C ALA A 450 -2.34 -3.59 1.62
N ILE A 451 -1.93 -3.24 2.84
CA ILE A 451 -0.59 -2.72 3.12
C ILE A 451 0.39 -3.87 3.35
N THR A 452 1.65 -3.70 2.94
CA THR A 452 2.70 -4.69 3.20
C THR A 452 3.45 -4.40 4.49
N ALA A 453 4.27 -5.35 4.94
CA ALA A 453 5.20 -5.12 6.04
C ALA A 453 6.17 -3.96 5.76
N ALA A 454 6.58 -3.78 4.49
CA ALA A 454 7.42 -2.67 4.07
C ALA A 454 6.74 -1.30 4.26
N TRP A 455 5.44 -1.21 3.97
CA TRP A 455 4.67 0.01 4.28
C TRP A 455 4.58 0.27 5.78
N MET A 456 4.27 -0.76 6.58
CA MET A 456 4.18 -0.59 8.04
C MET A 456 5.50 -0.10 8.62
N ASP A 457 6.61 -0.64 8.14
CA ASP A 457 7.93 -0.26 8.60
C ASP A 457 8.30 1.17 8.18
N LEU A 458 8.07 1.51 6.90
CA LEU A 458 8.28 2.86 6.38
C LEU A 458 7.42 3.88 7.13
N GLU A 459 6.13 3.61 7.33
CA GLU A 459 5.20 4.48 8.06
C GLU A 459 5.67 4.72 9.50
N ARG A 460 6.13 3.66 10.18
CA ARG A 460 6.70 3.77 11.54
C ARG A 460 7.95 4.65 11.57
N GLN A 461 8.87 4.45 10.62
CA GLN A 461 10.09 5.26 10.53
C GLN A 461 9.77 6.72 10.25
N LEU A 462 8.91 7.00 9.26
CA LEU A 462 8.50 8.37 8.91
C LEU A 462 7.83 9.10 10.07
N LYS A 463 6.98 8.43 10.85
CA LYS A 463 6.35 9.00 12.06
C LYS A 463 7.36 9.33 13.17
N ALA A 464 8.50 8.66 13.19
CA ALA A 464 9.56 8.91 14.17
C ALA A 464 10.49 10.07 13.76
N VAL A 465 10.42 10.55 12.52
CA VAL A 465 11.27 11.66 12.05
C VAL A 465 10.76 12.99 12.60
N PRO A 466 11.54 13.70 13.44
CA PRO A 466 11.13 14.98 13.97
C PRO A 466 11.14 16.04 12.86
N SER A 467 10.16 16.95 12.89
CA SER A 467 10.04 18.05 11.92
C SER A 467 9.98 17.59 10.44
N LEU A 468 9.43 16.40 10.19
CA LEU A 468 9.17 15.93 8.83
C LEU A 468 8.19 16.87 8.11
N CYS A 469 8.63 17.47 7.02
CA CYS A 469 7.85 18.44 6.25
C CYS A 469 7.38 17.88 4.90
N LEU A 470 8.19 17.04 4.26
CA LEU A 470 7.91 16.50 2.93
C LEU A 470 8.40 15.05 2.80
N VAL A 471 7.55 14.20 2.21
CA VAL A 471 7.91 12.85 1.75
C VAL A 471 7.54 12.75 0.26
N VAL A 472 8.49 12.34 -0.57
CA VAL A 472 8.29 12.10 -2.00
C VAL A 472 8.47 10.63 -2.33
N LEU A 473 7.52 10.04 -3.07
CA LEU A 473 7.61 8.70 -3.64
C LEU A 473 7.62 8.78 -5.17
N ASP A 474 8.75 8.43 -5.79
CA ASP A 474 8.97 8.62 -7.23
C ASP A 474 9.49 7.37 -7.95
N PRO A 475 8.73 6.78 -8.89
CA PRO A 475 7.28 6.88 -9.07
C PRO A 475 6.51 5.95 -8.13
N LEU A 476 5.19 6.16 -8.04
CA LEU A 476 4.30 5.31 -7.24
C LEU A 476 4.15 3.89 -7.80
N GLN A 477 4.27 3.73 -9.14
CA GLN A 477 3.94 2.48 -9.83
C GLN A 477 4.80 1.28 -9.40
N PRO A 478 6.14 1.38 -9.32
CA PRO A 478 6.99 0.27 -8.86
C PRO A 478 6.79 -0.09 -7.37
N LEU A 479 6.25 0.85 -6.58
CA LEU A 479 5.96 0.66 -5.16
C LEU A 479 4.60 -0.02 -4.90
N CYS A 480 3.85 -0.33 -5.97
CA CYS A 480 2.53 -0.95 -5.89
C CYS A 480 2.51 -2.27 -6.67
N ALA A 481 2.25 -3.37 -5.97
CA ALA A 481 1.87 -4.64 -6.61
C ALA A 481 0.35 -4.71 -6.91
N LEU A 482 -0.37 -3.61 -6.70
CA LEU A 482 -1.78 -3.44 -7.04
C LEU A 482 -1.93 -2.84 -8.44
N ASP A 483 -2.95 -3.27 -9.18
CA ASP A 483 -3.34 -2.59 -10.41
C ASP A 483 -4.01 -1.24 -10.09
N LEU A 484 -3.25 -0.16 -10.24
CA LEU A 484 -3.71 1.22 -10.01
C LEU A 484 -4.73 1.71 -11.04
N ASN A 485 -5.03 0.94 -12.09
CA ASN A 485 -6.14 1.25 -12.99
C ASN A 485 -7.50 0.89 -12.37
N VAL A 486 -7.52 0.04 -11.35
CA VAL A 486 -8.73 -0.29 -10.60
C VAL A 486 -9.02 0.82 -9.58
N PRO A 487 -10.20 1.48 -9.61
CA PRO A 487 -10.50 2.62 -8.73
C PRO A 487 -10.35 2.29 -7.25
N GLU A 488 -10.78 1.10 -6.83
CA GLU A 488 -10.74 0.63 -5.45
C GLU A 488 -9.29 0.55 -4.93
N ASN A 489 -8.38 0.00 -5.73
CA ASN A 489 -6.96 -0.08 -5.41
C ASN A 489 -6.33 1.33 -5.32
N ALA A 490 -6.62 2.19 -6.29
CA ALA A 490 -6.14 3.56 -6.31
C ALA A 490 -6.64 4.36 -5.08
N GLN A 491 -7.92 4.26 -4.75
CA GLN A 491 -8.52 4.90 -3.59
C GLN A 491 -7.91 4.38 -2.28
N PHE A 492 -7.69 3.06 -2.18
CA PHE A 492 -7.02 2.47 -1.03
C PHE A 492 -5.62 3.06 -0.83
N VAL A 493 -4.79 3.09 -1.87
CA VAL A 493 -3.43 3.66 -1.81
C VAL A 493 -3.49 5.14 -1.43
N CYS A 494 -4.34 5.93 -2.09
CA CYS A 494 -4.52 7.35 -1.76
C CYS A 494 -4.98 7.56 -0.30
N SER A 495 -5.84 6.69 0.23
CA SER A 495 -6.29 6.77 1.62
C SER A 495 -5.14 6.58 2.61
N ARG A 496 -4.20 5.66 2.31
CA ARG A 496 -3.03 5.40 3.16
C ARG A 496 -2.02 6.53 3.09
N LEU A 497 -1.77 7.08 1.90
CA LEU A 497 -0.94 8.27 1.72
C LEU A 497 -1.53 9.49 2.45
N ALA A 498 -2.85 9.67 2.41
CA ALA A 498 -3.53 10.75 3.12
C ALA A 498 -3.46 10.58 4.65
N ALA A 499 -3.59 9.34 5.16
CA ALA A 499 -3.43 9.05 6.57
C ALA A 499 -1.99 9.29 7.06
N LEU A 500 -0.99 8.93 6.25
CA LEU A 500 0.41 9.24 6.52
C LEU A 500 0.65 10.75 6.60
N ALA A 501 0.16 11.51 5.61
CA ALA A 501 0.27 12.97 5.60
C ALA A 501 -0.40 13.63 6.82
N ALA A 502 -1.59 13.15 7.19
CA ALA A 502 -2.34 13.69 8.33
C ALA A 502 -1.68 13.36 9.68
N SER A 503 -1.12 12.16 9.83
CA SER A 503 -0.49 11.72 11.09
C SER A 503 0.91 12.30 11.31
N THR A 504 1.66 12.56 10.24
CA THR A 504 3.00 13.16 10.32
C THR A 504 2.98 14.68 10.25
N GLY A 505 1.92 15.28 9.69
CA GLY A 505 1.89 16.71 9.35
C GLY A 505 2.69 17.06 8.10
N ALA A 506 3.38 16.09 7.49
CA ALA A 506 4.16 16.27 6.27
C ALA A 506 3.28 16.25 5.03
N SER A 507 3.69 16.97 3.98
CA SER A 507 3.14 16.76 2.65
C SER A 507 3.67 15.44 2.10
N VAL A 508 2.79 14.64 1.49
CA VAL A 508 3.18 13.38 0.83
C VAL A 508 2.92 13.54 -0.66
N ILE A 509 3.98 13.62 -1.46
CA ILE A 509 3.86 13.82 -2.91
C ILE A 509 4.28 12.54 -3.61
N VAL A 510 3.44 12.05 -4.51
CA VAL A 510 3.75 10.86 -5.30
C VAL A 510 3.76 11.20 -6.78
N SER A 511 4.62 10.54 -7.54
CA SER A 511 4.73 10.73 -8.99
C SER A 511 4.03 9.61 -9.77
N HIS A 512 3.38 9.97 -10.88
CA HIS A 512 2.71 9.02 -11.77
C HIS A 512 2.89 9.40 -13.25
N HIS A 513 2.78 8.42 -14.14
CA HIS A 513 2.89 8.64 -15.58
C HIS A 513 1.53 8.85 -16.23
N PHE A 514 1.48 9.62 -17.31
CA PHE A 514 0.29 9.66 -18.16
C PHE A 514 0.02 8.29 -18.81
N ALA A 515 -1.26 8.02 -19.09
CA ALA A 515 -1.65 7.07 -20.13
C ALA A 515 -1.02 7.47 -21.47
N LYS A 516 -0.98 6.57 -22.45
CA LYS A 516 -0.46 6.80 -23.81
C LYS A 516 -1.30 7.82 -24.63
N ARG A 517 -1.58 8.99 -24.07
CA ARG A 517 -2.37 10.09 -24.62
C ARG A 517 -1.54 11.37 -24.52
N GLU A 518 -1.52 12.14 -25.59
CA GLU A 518 -0.87 13.44 -25.60
C GLU A 518 -1.75 14.48 -24.90
N ALA A 519 -1.13 15.39 -24.15
CA ALA A 519 -1.80 16.49 -23.49
C ALA A 519 -1.13 17.81 -23.87
N SER A 520 -1.94 18.80 -24.24
CA SER A 520 -1.48 20.16 -24.56
C SER A 520 -2.15 21.25 -23.72
N THR A 521 -3.20 20.90 -22.98
CA THR A 521 -3.94 21.79 -22.07
C THR A 521 -4.05 21.16 -20.67
N PRO A 522 -4.33 21.96 -19.62
CA PRO A 522 -4.56 21.45 -18.26
C PRO A 522 -5.66 20.39 -18.18
N GLU A 523 -6.75 20.56 -18.94
CA GLU A 523 -7.89 19.64 -18.97
C GLU A 523 -7.50 18.30 -19.60
N GLN A 524 -6.80 18.34 -20.74
CA GLN A 524 -6.26 17.13 -21.37
C GLN A 524 -5.24 16.44 -20.48
N ALA A 525 -4.40 17.24 -19.78
CA ALA A 525 -3.41 16.72 -18.86
C ALA A 525 -4.09 16.02 -17.68
N ARG A 526 -5.20 16.55 -17.15
CA ARG A 526 -6.03 15.88 -16.12
C ARG A 526 -6.57 14.53 -16.61
N GLU A 527 -7.13 14.50 -17.81
CA GLU A 527 -7.67 13.27 -18.42
C GLU A 527 -6.58 12.23 -18.73
N ALA A 528 -5.33 12.67 -18.91
CA ALA A 528 -4.21 11.81 -19.25
C ALA A 528 -3.62 11.03 -18.06
N ILE A 529 -3.97 11.32 -16.81
CA ILE A 529 -3.34 10.74 -15.58
C ILE A 529 -3.70 9.25 -15.32
N ARG A 530 -4.24 8.53 -16.33
CA ARG A 530 -4.63 7.10 -16.34
C ARG A 530 -6.02 6.78 -15.75
N GLY A 531 -6.55 5.61 -16.15
CA GLY A 531 -7.90 5.42 -16.72
C GLY A 531 -9.10 5.23 -15.80
N THR A 532 -9.00 5.49 -14.50
CA THR A 532 -10.18 5.66 -13.64
C THR A 532 -9.87 6.77 -12.63
N GLY A 533 -10.81 7.66 -12.36
CA GLY A 533 -10.59 8.87 -11.54
C GLY A 533 -10.02 8.63 -10.13
N GLY A 534 -9.88 7.37 -9.68
CA GLY A 534 -9.46 6.99 -8.32
C GLY A 534 -8.20 7.67 -7.80
N LEU A 535 -7.12 7.79 -8.60
CA LEU A 535 -5.88 8.47 -8.16
C LEU A 535 -6.06 9.99 -8.08
N VAL A 536 -6.67 10.60 -9.10
CA VAL A 536 -6.89 12.06 -9.18
C VAL A 536 -7.87 12.52 -8.10
N ASP A 537 -8.92 11.74 -7.86
CA ASP A 537 -9.96 12.04 -6.89
C ASP A 537 -9.49 11.75 -5.46
N GLY A 538 -8.64 10.73 -5.27
CA GLY A 538 -8.13 10.29 -3.98
C GLY A 538 -7.14 11.24 -3.31
N VAL A 539 -6.39 12.05 -4.06
CA VAL A 539 -5.45 13.05 -3.50
C VAL A 539 -6.06 14.45 -3.41
N ARG A 540 -5.49 15.37 -2.64
CA ARG A 540 -6.09 16.71 -2.45
C ARG A 540 -5.67 17.75 -3.49
N ALA A 541 -4.51 17.56 -4.10
CA ALA A 541 -3.98 18.39 -5.17
C ALA A 541 -3.29 17.53 -6.23
N VAL A 542 -3.47 17.89 -7.50
CA VAL A 542 -2.80 17.24 -8.63
C VAL A 542 -2.14 18.30 -9.49
N TYR A 543 -0.84 18.17 -9.69
CA TYR A 543 -0.05 18.98 -10.60
C TYR A 543 0.31 18.15 -11.83
N ALA A 544 0.10 18.69 -13.02
CA ALA A 544 0.47 18.02 -14.25
C ALA A 544 1.60 18.75 -14.96
N LEU A 545 2.48 18.02 -15.65
CA LEU A 545 3.47 18.55 -16.58
C LEU A 545 3.22 17.98 -17.97
N TRP A 546 3.29 18.83 -18.99
CA TRP A 546 3.08 18.43 -20.38
C TRP A 546 3.88 19.31 -21.34
N HIS A 547 4.07 18.82 -22.57
CA HIS A 547 4.71 19.61 -23.62
C HIS A 547 3.68 20.52 -24.31
N PRO A 548 3.99 21.80 -24.53
CA PRO A 548 3.18 22.64 -25.42
C PRO A 548 3.27 22.15 -26.86
N LYS A 549 2.34 22.60 -27.71
CA LYS A 549 2.44 22.42 -29.16
C LYS A 549 3.70 23.10 -29.69
N GLU A 550 4.30 22.57 -30.76
CA GLU A 550 5.58 23.06 -31.29
C GLU A 550 5.57 24.57 -31.60
N ASP A 551 4.52 25.07 -32.25
CA ASP A 551 4.38 26.50 -32.57
C ASP A 551 4.31 27.38 -31.30
N GLN A 552 3.71 26.87 -30.24
CA GLN A 552 3.65 27.56 -28.96
C GLN A 552 5.03 27.52 -28.27
N ALA A 553 5.72 26.38 -28.33
CA ALA A 553 7.08 26.24 -27.80
C ALA A 553 8.05 27.22 -28.46
N LYS A 554 8.02 27.34 -29.80
CA LYS A 554 8.84 28.31 -30.56
C LYS A 554 8.60 29.75 -30.10
N LYS A 555 7.32 30.16 -29.99
CA LYS A 555 6.95 31.50 -29.51
C LYS A 555 7.41 31.78 -28.07
N LEU A 556 7.37 30.76 -27.20
CA LEU A 556 7.83 30.90 -25.81
C LEU A 556 9.36 31.01 -25.72
N CYS A 557 10.10 30.24 -26.53
CA CYS A 557 11.55 30.36 -26.67
C CYS A 557 11.95 31.76 -27.18
N GLU A 558 11.30 32.24 -28.24
CA GLU A 558 11.52 33.59 -28.80
C GLU A 558 11.28 34.68 -27.74
N ALA A 559 10.16 34.60 -27.00
CA ALA A 559 9.83 35.56 -25.95
C ALA A 559 10.80 35.55 -24.76
N LEU A 560 11.54 34.44 -24.56
CA LEU A 560 12.55 34.28 -23.52
C LEU A 560 13.97 34.58 -24.02
N GLY A 561 14.16 34.84 -25.33
CA GLY A 561 15.48 35.04 -25.93
C GLY A 561 16.31 33.76 -26.00
N GLU A 562 15.67 32.60 -26.03
CA GLU A 562 16.31 31.28 -25.97
C GLU A 562 16.17 30.53 -27.30
N PRO A 563 17.17 29.75 -27.75
CA PRO A 563 17.05 28.95 -28.95
C PRO A 563 15.99 27.85 -28.78
N PHE A 564 15.24 27.58 -29.84
CA PHE A 564 14.24 26.53 -29.84
C PHE A 564 14.90 25.15 -30.00
N GLU A 565 14.57 24.24 -29.08
CA GLU A 565 14.91 22.81 -29.15
C GLU A 565 13.69 21.98 -28.71
N ARG A 566 13.52 20.80 -29.31
CA ARG A 566 12.40 19.92 -28.98
C ARG A 566 12.51 19.45 -27.53
N GLY A 567 11.43 19.62 -26.76
CA GLY A 567 11.38 19.20 -25.36
C GLY A 567 12.06 20.17 -24.37
N ARG A 568 12.56 21.32 -24.85
CA ARG A 568 13.16 22.38 -24.02
C ARG A 568 12.11 23.13 -23.20
N VAL A 569 10.91 23.34 -23.77
CA VAL A 569 9.79 23.98 -23.07
C VAL A 569 8.87 22.92 -22.50
N VAL A 570 8.52 23.06 -21.23
CA VAL A 570 7.52 22.25 -20.52
C VAL A 570 6.52 23.20 -19.87
N MET A 571 5.22 22.88 -19.97
CA MET A 571 4.17 23.58 -19.24
C MET A 571 3.75 22.75 -18.05
N GLY A 572 3.32 23.41 -16.97
CA GLY A 572 2.75 22.74 -15.83
C GLY A 572 1.69 23.56 -15.14
N GLY A 573 0.85 22.90 -14.34
CA GLY A 573 -0.15 23.60 -13.55
C GLY A 573 -0.97 22.67 -12.68
N VAL A 574 -1.69 23.26 -11.74
CA VAL A 574 -2.65 22.55 -10.90
C VAL A 574 -3.87 22.19 -11.74
N VAL A 575 -4.11 20.89 -11.95
CA VAL A 575 -5.24 20.37 -12.73
C VAL A 575 -6.41 19.90 -11.84
N LYS A 576 -6.15 19.76 -10.54
CA LYS A 576 -7.17 19.44 -9.53
C LYS A 576 -6.75 19.95 -8.16
N ALA A 577 -7.67 20.59 -7.45
CA ALA A 577 -7.50 20.95 -6.03
C ALA A 577 -8.85 20.95 -5.33
N ASN A 578 -8.89 20.51 -4.07
CA ASN A 578 -10.12 20.53 -3.25
C ASN A 578 -10.36 21.87 -2.52
N GLY A 579 -9.50 22.86 -2.71
CA GLY A 579 -9.62 24.20 -2.12
C GLY A 579 -9.08 25.27 -3.05
N ARG A 580 -8.89 26.51 -2.54
CA ARG A 580 -8.26 27.60 -3.29
C ARG A 580 -6.91 27.15 -3.81
N ALA A 581 -6.65 27.29 -5.11
CA ALA A 581 -5.38 26.93 -5.75
C ALA A 581 -5.04 27.93 -6.85
N ASN A 582 -3.76 27.98 -7.21
CA ASN A 582 -3.28 28.74 -8.35
C ASN A 582 -3.53 27.95 -9.64
N LEU A 583 -4.54 28.35 -10.40
CA LEU A 583 -4.90 27.71 -11.68
C LEU A 583 -4.08 28.23 -12.87
N ARG A 584 -3.07 29.08 -12.62
CA ARG A 584 -2.21 29.60 -13.68
C ARG A 584 -1.28 28.50 -14.17
N VAL A 585 -1.04 28.48 -15.47
CA VAL A 585 -0.06 27.58 -16.10
C VAL A 585 1.33 28.19 -15.93
N ALA A 586 2.21 27.44 -15.29
CA ALA A 586 3.64 27.74 -15.20
C ALA A 586 4.36 27.27 -16.47
N THR A 587 5.37 28.01 -16.88
CA THR A 587 6.22 27.67 -18.03
C THR A 587 7.64 27.40 -17.54
N PHE A 588 8.15 26.22 -17.85
CA PHE A 588 9.48 25.78 -17.49
C PHE A 588 10.38 25.70 -18.72
N LEU A 589 11.63 26.12 -18.55
CA LEU A 589 12.70 25.85 -19.49
C LEU A 589 13.61 24.76 -18.92
N ARG A 590 13.89 23.75 -19.73
CA ARG A 590 14.89 22.75 -19.43
C ARG A 590 16.29 23.35 -19.59
N SER A 591 17.04 23.37 -18.50
CA SER A 591 18.46 23.75 -18.50
C SER A 591 19.35 22.66 -19.09
N THR A 592 20.63 22.97 -19.30
CA THR A 592 21.64 22.01 -19.78
C THR A 592 21.83 20.81 -18.85
N SER A 593 21.59 20.98 -17.55
CA SER A 593 21.59 19.87 -16.58
C SER A 593 20.40 18.92 -16.73
N GLY A 594 19.36 19.33 -17.48
CA GLY A 594 18.09 18.63 -17.57
C GLY A 594 17.04 19.12 -16.57
N LEU A 595 17.39 19.98 -15.60
CA LEU A 595 16.45 20.57 -14.63
C LEU A 595 15.46 21.51 -15.32
N LEU A 596 14.19 21.43 -14.92
CA LEU A 596 13.14 22.35 -15.32
C LEU A 596 13.15 23.61 -14.44
N VAL A 597 13.49 24.75 -15.02
CA VAL A 597 13.57 26.05 -14.35
C VAL A 597 12.32 26.88 -14.65
N ASP A 598 11.63 27.36 -13.61
CA ASP A 598 10.45 28.19 -13.77
C ASP A 598 10.80 29.55 -14.38
N CYS A 599 10.19 29.87 -15.51
CA CYS A 599 10.39 31.12 -16.25
C CYS A 599 9.10 31.94 -16.36
N THR A 600 8.07 31.61 -15.57
CA THR A 600 6.74 32.21 -15.67
C THR A 600 6.78 33.71 -15.41
N ASP A 601 7.51 34.16 -14.39
CA ASP A 601 7.59 35.59 -14.06
C ASP A 601 8.46 36.36 -15.06
N ARG A 602 9.52 35.74 -15.61
CA ARG A 602 10.31 36.32 -16.71
C ARG A 602 9.45 36.56 -17.95
N LEU A 603 8.58 35.61 -18.29
CA LEU A 603 7.62 35.74 -19.40
C LEU A 603 6.54 36.80 -19.15
N ARG A 604 6.20 37.06 -17.88
CA ARG A 604 5.31 38.18 -17.52
C ARG A 604 6.03 39.51 -17.61
N GLN A 605 7.27 39.61 -17.15
CA GLN A 605 8.04 40.83 -17.26
C GLN A 605 8.30 41.24 -18.72
N THR A 606 8.40 40.27 -19.64
CA THR A 606 8.47 40.55 -21.09
C THR A 606 7.10 40.89 -21.73
N ARG A 607 6.00 40.74 -21.00
CA ARG A 607 4.64 41.13 -21.42
C ARG A 607 4.04 42.11 -20.40
N PRO A 608 4.19 43.43 -20.60
CA PRO A 608 3.67 44.42 -19.64
C PRO A 608 2.18 44.16 -19.32
N GLU A 609 1.86 44.04 -18.03
CA GLU A 609 0.51 43.81 -17.54
C GLU A 609 -0.40 45.02 -17.86
N PRO A 610 -1.72 44.84 -18.04
CA PRO A 610 -2.66 45.92 -18.31
C PRO A 610 -2.54 47.09 -17.33
N ASP A 611 -2.44 46.80 -16.03
CA ASP A 611 -2.46 47.82 -14.97
C ASP A 611 -1.22 48.74 -15.00
N ASP A 612 -0.08 48.25 -15.51
CA ASP A 612 1.13 49.06 -15.69
C ASP A 612 1.04 49.98 -16.92
N LEU A 613 0.22 49.60 -17.91
CA LEU A 613 0.06 50.32 -19.18
C LEU A 613 -1.15 51.24 -19.20
N LEU A 614 -2.16 51.04 -18.34
CA LEU A 614 -3.33 51.91 -18.25
C LEU A 614 -2.98 53.39 -17.99
N PRO A 615 -2.06 53.74 -17.06
CA PRO A 615 -1.64 55.13 -16.87
C PRO A 615 -0.93 55.72 -18.10
N ALA A 616 -0.12 54.91 -18.81
CA ALA A 616 0.56 55.31 -20.03
C ALA A 616 -0.42 55.52 -21.19
N LEU A 617 -1.44 54.66 -21.31
CA LEU A 617 -2.50 54.78 -22.30
C LEU A 617 -3.35 56.04 -22.07
N LYS A 618 -3.77 56.28 -20.83
CA LYS A 618 -4.47 57.50 -20.42
C LYS A 618 -3.66 58.74 -20.77
N SER A 619 -2.37 58.74 -20.42
CA SER A 619 -1.46 59.86 -20.70
C SER A 619 -1.30 60.12 -22.20
N ALA A 620 -1.27 59.07 -23.03
CA ALA A 620 -1.20 59.19 -24.47
C ALA A 620 -2.50 59.77 -25.06
N ILE A 621 -3.67 59.33 -24.57
CA ILE A 621 -4.98 59.85 -24.99
C ILE A 621 -5.14 61.33 -24.60
N ALA A 622 -4.78 61.70 -23.36
CA ALA A 622 -4.81 63.07 -22.87
C ALA A 622 -3.85 63.99 -23.64
N ARG A 623 -2.68 63.48 -24.05
CA ARG A 623 -1.74 64.23 -24.89
C ARG A 623 -2.31 64.46 -26.29
N ALA A 624 -2.83 63.42 -26.92
CA ALA A 624 -3.45 63.55 -28.24
C ALA A 624 -4.65 64.51 -28.25
N ALA A 625 -5.43 64.55 -27.17
CA ALA A 625 -6.50 65.53 -26.99
C ALA A 625 -5.98 66.97 -26.88
N ARG A 626 -4.91 67.20 -26.10
CA ARG A 626 -4.23 68.50 -26.00
C ARG A 626 -3.59 68.97 -27.29
N ASP A 627 -3.05 68.05 -28.07
CA ASP A 627 -2.42 68.35 -29.36
C ASP A 627 -3.45 68.56 -30.49
N GLY A 628 -4.76 68.55 -30.17
CA GLY A 628 -5.84 68.77 -31.13
C GLY A 628 -6.10 67.58 -32.06
N LYS A 629 -5.63 66.38 -31.68
CA LYS A 629 -5.73 65.12 -32.44
C LYS A 629 -6.41 63.97 -31.67
N PRO A 630 -7.54 64.20 -30.98
CA PRO A 630 -8.12 63.21 -30.07
C PRO A 630 -8.51 61.90 -30.78
N TYR A 631 -8.51 60.81 -30.02
CA TYR A 631 -8.92 59.49 -30.50
C TYR A 631 -10.43 59.30 -30.33
N THR A 632 -11.02 58.42 -31.14
CA THR A 632 -12.34 57.84 -30.85
C THR A 632 -12.18 56.41 -30.34
N LYS A 633 -13.20 55.86 -29.66
CA LYS A 633 -13.19 54.45 -29.24
C LYS A 633 -13.11 53.50 -30.45
N THR A 634 -13.83 53.82 -31.52
CA THR A 634 -13.90 53.03 -32.77
C THR A 634 -14.01 53.94 -33.99
N GLY A 635 -13.68 53.43 -35.18
CA GLY A 635 -13.85 54.12 -36.48
C GLY A 635 -12.53 54.57 -37.10
N GLY A 636 -12.58 55.46 -38.10
CA GLY A 636 -11.37 55.90 -38.82
C GLY A 636 -10.36 56.69 -37.97
N ASN A 637 -10.83 57.34 -36.89
CA ASN A 637 -9.99 57.97 -35.86
C ASN A 637 -9.91 57.11 -34.58
N GLY A 638 -10.23 55.81 -34.70
CA GLY A 638 -10.21 54.85 -33.62
C GLY A 638 -8.80 54.68 -33.06
N LEU A 639 -8.72 54.48 -31.75
CA LEU A 639 -7.48 54.27 -31.02
C LEU A 639 -6.65 53.10 -31.60
N TYR A 640 -7.30 52.03 -32.08
CA TYR A 640 -6.61 50.88 -32.68
C TYR A 640 -6.09 51.15 -34.10
N GLU A 641 -6.88 51.85 -34.91
CA GLU A 641 -6.53 52.24 -36.27
C GLU A 641 -5.33 53.20 -36.27
N ARG A 642 -5.23 54.06 -35.24
CA ARG A 642 -4.12 54.99 -35.00
C ARG A 642 -3.12 54.49 -33.95
N ARG A 643 -3.08 53.19 -33.66
CA ARG A 643 -2.21 52.62 -32.60
C ARG A 643 -0.71 52.87 -32.81
N HIS A 644 -0.27 53.14 -34.03
CA HIS A 644 1.12 53.46 -34.37
C HIS A 644 1.57 54.85 -33.86
N GLU A 645 0.63 55.69 -33.42
CA GLU A 645 0.89 56.98 -32.78
C GLU A 645 1.00 56.85 -31.25
N LEU A 646 0.63 55.69 -30.69
CA LEU A 646 0.75 55.42 -29.26
C LEU A 646 2.21 55.03 -28.92
N PRO A 647 2.58 54.96 -27.63
CA PRO A 647 3.87 54.38 -27.25
C PRO A 647 4.06 52.96 -27.81
N GLU A 648 5.32 52.59 -28.09
CA GLU A 648 5.70 51.31 -28.72
C GLU A 648 5.03 50.05 -28.13
N PRO A 649 4.82 49.94 -26.79
CA PRO A 649 4.11 48.79 -26.20
C PRO A 649 2.69 48.56 -26.73
N PHE A 650 2.01 49.60 -27.24
CA PHE A 650 0.63 49.51 -27.73
C PHE A 650 0.52 49.07 -29.20
N HIS A 651 1.63 49.07 -29.96
CA HIS A 651 1.62 48.75 -31.39
C HIS A 651 1.23 47.29 -31.68
N ALA A 652 1.63 46.38 -30.80
CA ALA A 652 1.41 44.94 -30.89
C ALA A 652 0.09 44.47 -30.25
N ILE A 653 -0.68 45.38 -29.64
CA ILE A 653 -1.89 45.04 -28.89
C ILE A 653 -3.08 44.90 -29.83
N GLY A 654 -3.77 43.76 -29.76
CA GLY A 654 -4.96 43.49 -30.57
C GLY A 654 -6.16 44.39 -30.25
N LYS A 655 -6.98 44.68 -31.27
CA LYS A 655 -8.13 45.60 -31.21
C LYS A 655 -9.07 45.39 -30.02
N HIS A 656 -9.44 44.14 -29.76
CA HIS A 656 -10.37 43.80 -28.67
C HIS A 656 -9.80 44.14 -27.30
N ARG A 657 -8.50 43.86 -27.09
CA ARG A 657 -7.82 44.15 -25.82
C ARG A 657 -7.66 45.65 -25.60
N LEU A 658 -7.23 46.39 -26.62
CA LEU A 658 -7.09 47.85 -26.56
C LEU A 658 -8.43 48.55 -26.31
N THR A 659 -9.51 48.07 -26.93
CA THR A 659 -10.87 48.59 -26.70
C THR A 659 -11.35 48.29 -25.28
N GLY A 660 -11.07 47.08 -24.77
CA GLY A 660 -11.40 46.71 -23.39
C GLY A 660 -10.69 47.55 -22.32
N TRP A 661 -9.46 47.99 -22.59
CA TRP A 661 -8.73 48.91 -21.70
C TRP A 661 -9.33 50.31 -21.68
N VAL A 662 -9.75 50.82 -22.84
CA VAL A 662 -10.52 52.08 -22.91
C VAL A 662 -11.82 51.97 -22.12
N ASP A 663 -12.52 50.84 -22.23
CA ASP A 663 -13.76 50.61 -21.49
C ASP A 663 -13.54 50.55 -19.97
N ALA A 664 -12.44 49.96 -19.53
CA ALA A 664 -12.04 49.98 -18.12
C ALA A 664 -11.79 51.41 -17.62
N LEU A 665 -11.04 52.22 -18.37
CA LEU A 665 -10.76 53.61 -18.01
C LEU A 665 -12.02 54.49 -18.02
N LEU A 666 -12.95 54.26 -18.96
CA LEU A 666 -14.25 54.93 -18.99
C LEU A 666 -15.11 54.53 -17.77
N ALA A 667 -15.12 53.24 -17.42
CA ALA A 667 -15.88 52.74 -16.26
C ALA A 667 -15.31 53.25 -14.93
N GLN A 668 -13.99 53.45 -14.85
CA GLN A 668 -13.29 54.04 -13.70
C GLN A 668 -13.43 55.57 -13.62
N GLY A 669 -14.02 56.21 -14.64
CA GLY A 669 -14.12 57.68 -14.73
C GLY A 669 -12.79 58.38 -15.01
N GLU A 670 -11.75 57.64 -15.41
CA GLU A 670 -10.44 58.18 -15.75
C GLU A 670 -10.36 58.71 -17.18
N LEU A 671 -11.26 58.25 -18.04
CA LEU A 671 -11.55 58.83 -19.35
C LEU A 671 -13.03 59.19 -19.43
N VAL A 672 -13.36 60.12 -20.33
CA VAL A 672 -14.71 60.49 -20.71
C VAL A 672 -14.85 60.49 -22.23
N THR A 673 -16.08 60.31 -22.70
CA THR A 673 -16.44 60.61 -24.08
C THR A 673 -16.99 62.03 -24.16
N ALA A 674 -16.38 62.84 -25.00
CA ALA A 674 -16.70 64.25 -25.15
C ALA A 674 -17.18 64.57 -26.58
N MET A 675 -17.85 65.71 -26.70
CA MET A 675 -18.36 66.25 -27.95
C MET A 675 -17.40 67.32 -28.46
N ALA A 676 -17.03 67.26 -29.74
CA ALA A 676 -16.27 68.33 -30.38
C ALA A 676 -17.17 69.53 -30.67
N GLU A 677 -16.61 70.74 -30.61
CA GLU A 677 -17.31 71.97 -30.96
C GLU A 677 -17.86 71.88 -32.40
N GLY A 678 -19.18 72.09 -32.57
CA GLY A 678 -19.89 71.93 -33.86
C GLY A 678 -20.27 70.49 -34.25
N SER A 679 -19.97 69.48 -33.44
CA SER A 679 -20.37 68.08 -33.71
C SER A 679 -21.67 67.70 -33.00
N ARG A 680 -22.50 66.86 -33.63
CA ARG A 680 -23.75 66.31 -33.02
C ARG A 680 -23.54 64.98 -32.30
N LEU A 681 -22.31 64.46 -32.21
CA LEU A 681 -22.01 63.11 -31.70
C LEU A 681 -20.94 63.16 -30.60
N VAL A 682 -21.26 62.57 -29.45
CA VAL A 682 -20.34 62.33 -28.34
C VAL A 682 -19.52 61.07 -28.65
N LYS A 683 -18.25 61.25 -29.04
CA LYS A 683 -17.42 60.11 -29.51
C LYS A 683 -15.92 60.26 -29.28
N TRP A 684 -15.44 61.42 -28.85
CA TRP A 684 -14.02 61.70 -28.70
C TRP A 684 -13.58 61.34 -27.28
N LEU A 685 -12.45 60.66 -27.15
CA LEU A 685 -11.89 60.27 -25.86
C LEU A 685 -11.00 61.39 -25.32
N ASP A 686 -11.19 61.71 -24.04
CA ASP A 686 -10.34 62.64 -23.30
C ASP A 686 -10.34 62.27 -21.82
N VAL A 687 -9.45 62.87 -21.03
CA VAL A 687 -9.54 62.84 -19.56
C VAL A 687 -10.59 63.83 -19.06
N PRO A 688 -11.21 63.64 -17.88
CA PRO A 688 -12.29 64.51 -17.39
C PRO A 688 -11.95 66.01 -17.33
N ASP A 689 -10.69 66.33 -17.07
CA ASP A 689 -10.12 67.67 -16.99
C ASP A 689 -9.44 68.12 -18.31
N GLY A 690 -9.60 67.35 -19.38
CA GLY A 690 -8.98 67.60 -20.68
C GLY A 690 -9.71 68.64 -21.53
N PRO A 691 -9.04 69.19 -22.55
CA PRO A 691 -9.56 70.31 -23.34
C PRO A 691 -10.78 69.94 -24.19
N VAL A 692 -10.91 68.68 -24.63
CA VAL A 692 -12.09 68.22 -25.39
C VAL A 692 -13.26 68.02 -24.43
N ALA A 693 -13.00 67.48 -23.23
CA ALA A 693 -14.01 67.33 -22.17
C ALA A 693 -14.56 68.68 -21.68
N GLN A 694 -13.71 69.71 -21.60
CA GLN A 694 -14.09 71.06 -21.18
C GLN A 694 -14.67 71.93 -22.31
N GLY A 695 -14.73 71.42 -23.55
CA GLY A 695 -15.21 72.18 -24.71
C GLY A 695 -14.26 73.29 -25.17
N GLN A 696 -12.97 73.21 -24.83
CA GLN A 696 -11.93 74.19 -25.14
C GLN A 696 -10.96 73.71 -26.24
N ALA A 697 -11.21 72.54 -26.84
CA ALA A 697 -10.31 71.92 -27.79
C ALA A 697 -10.36 72.55 -29.18
N VAL A 698 -9.21 72.98 -29.69
CA VAL A 698 -9.01 73.37 -31.09
C VAL A 698 -8.49 72.17 -31.87
N PHE A 699 -9.31 71.66 -32.79
CA PHE A 699 -8.95 70.51 -33.63
C PHE A 699 -8.05 70.95 -34.79
N VAL A 700 -7.00 70.19 -35.08
CA VAL A 700 -6.14 70.47 -36.24
C VAL A 700 -6.92 70.24 -37.54
N THR A 701 -6.98 71.26 -38.41
CA THR A 701 -7.66 71.24 -39.70
C THR A 701 -7.11 70.12 -40.59
N GLY A 702 -7.98 69.20 -41.03
CA GLY A 702 -7.63 68.00 -41.80
C GLY A 702 -7.72 66.68 -41.04
N HIS A 703 -7.86 66.70 -39.71
CA HIS A 703 -7.89 65.48 -38.88
C HIS A 703 -9.30 64.88 -38.66
N LEU A 704 -10.34 65.64 -39.02
CA LEU A 704 -11.74 65.28 -38.85
C LEU A 704 -12.29 64.36 -39.97
N THR A 705 -11.52 64.15 -41.04
CA THR A 705 -11.87 63.25 -42.15
C THR A 705 -11.31 61.84 -41.92
N ARG A 706 -12.00 60.82 -42.47
CA ARG A 706 -11.59 59.41 -42.36
C ARG A 706 -10.13 59.26 -42.76
N SER A 707 -9.28 58.84 -41.82
CA SER A 707 -7.91 58.38 -42.10
C SER A 707 -7.93 57.39 -43.27
N SER A 708 -7.42 57.82 -44.42
CA SER A 708 -7.08 56.94 -45.53
C SER A 708 -5.89 56.11 -45.10
N ALA A 709 -6.11 54.82 -44.86
CA ALA A 709 -5.05 53.88 -44.55
C ALA A 709 -4.00 53.87 -45.68
N GLY A 710 -2.78 54.29 -45.33
CA GLY A 710 -1.50 53.83 -45.88
C GLY A 710 -1.31 53.78 -47.40
N ARG A 711 -0.80 54.86 -47.99
CA ARG A 711 0.29 54.79 -48.98
C ARG A 711 1.26 55.96 -48.75
N PRO A 712 2.59 55.74 -48.82
CA PRO A 712 3.54 56.83 -48.80
C PRO A 712 3.36 57.63 -50.10
N VAL A 713 3.11 58.93 -49.96
CA VAL A 713 3.30 59.89 -51.07
C VAL A 713 4.78 60.24 -51.03
N VAL A 714 5.47 59.92 -52.12
CA VAL A 714 6.81 60.39 -52.40
C VAL A 714 6.68 61.85 -52.85
N GLU A 715 7.37 62.76 -52.17
CA GLU A 715 7.91 63.99 -52.77
C GLU A 715 9.43 63.95 -52.68
#